data_AF-A0A2V5Q9B5-F1
#
_entry.id   AF-A0A2V5Q9B5-F1
#
_cell.length_a   1.000
_cell.length_b   1.000
_cell.length_c   1.000
_cell.angle_alpha   90.00
_cell.angle_beta   90.00
_cell.angle_gamma   90.00
#
_symmetry.space_group_name_H-M   'P 1'
#
loop_
_entity.id
_entity.type
_entity.pdbx_description
1 polymer ?
#
loop_
_entity_poly.entity_id
_entity_poly.type
_entity_poly.pdbx_seq_one_letter_code
_entity_poly.pdbx_strand_id
1 'polypeptide(L)'
;MSHTLSCLLYSQDADLVRRIKAFLSALAQIRHVSVANRLDAVLQQSGPAILLLDLRAKEARELLEQIQNGWPEILIIALGTPRSEPLREAEQSDIYAAEDLQVDRRSLQALVSRGFEYLRVLQENRELREQSMSPALLEPPQVHALADRRESSIPLLRFPRVFRRFDNVEALLASVVEGVADASGIGRVGIFSKIRQGDRYRLRAGLRCLPETSEIEYSERDPLVRWFELHAHLISRSTLTQTLDQKHRTLMRRALDTFGAEVIVPLHTRGNIIGWLFFGHRITGQRFDYSDLEGLMLLAENVSTILENALLYEEVTVQKTLAETLLTSIPPGIVATDEEAMVRWFNPTAERILGITAADALNQPIEAAGSRLATFLRETLESQENLPAQHWIDPNTRRSLVVETRRLVDKKTPLGAVAVVHDLTAEDSLRQKQDLVDRAAFWTDLAASMSHEIRNPLVAIKTFAQLLPERFDDADFRKDFNEIVVQEIDRLDKIITQINNFAHPSELVMKPIDVRSSVKKAIELARTRMKKNGVVSIDTTLPNDLPKVLGDEIALTEAFAHLVANAAEATSGRTKPHITLAAKQIREGKHASGVIVTVKDNGKGISADLKEKIFSPFCTTKARGMGLGLPIVKRTIFDHNGRVDIDSNPSGTSVSIMLPANPNGH
;
A
#
# COMPACT_ATOMS: atom_id res chain seq x y z
N MET A 1 50.59 -42.85 20.34
CA MET A 1 50.27 -43.96 19.40
C MET A 1 49.02 -43.57 18.64
N SER A 2 49.00 -43.63 17.31
CA SER A 2 47.79 -43.33 16.53
C SER A 2 46.74 -44.41 16.83
N HIS A 3 45.80 -44.13 17.72
CA HIS A 3 44.67 -45.01 17.96
C HIS A 3 43.81 -45.02 16.70
N THR A 4 43.97 -46.05 15.87
CA THR A 4 43.05 -46.33 14.76
C THR A 4 41.65 -46.48 15.35
N LEU A 5 40.76 -45.56 15.00
CA LEU A 5 39.35 -45.57 15.43
C LEU A 5 38.71 -46.88 14.99
N SER A 6 38.37 -47.73 15.96
CA SER A 6 37.77 -49.04 15.73
C SER A 6 36.27 -48.99 15.93
N CYS A 7 35.52 -49.40 14.91
CA CYS A 7 34.07 -49.57 15.00
C CYS A 7 33.73 -51.06 15.00
N LEU A 8 32.90 -51.50 15.92
CA LEU A 8 32.42 -52.86 16.03
C LEU A 8 31.03 -52.95 15.40
N LEU A 9 30.79 -53.98 14.61
CA LEU A 9 29.47 -54.26 14.04
C LEU A 9 29.03 -55.66 14.44
N TYR A 10 27.95 -55.76 15.20
CA TYR A 10 27.26 -57.01 15.49
C TYR A 10 26.05 -57.16 14.58
N SER A 11 26.09 -58.12 13.67
CA SER A 11 24.94 -58.46 12.80
C SER A 11 25.10 -59.87 12.21
N GLN A 12 23.97 -60.56 12.04
CA GLN A 12 23.90 -61.85 11.32
C GLN A 12 23.53 -61.66 9.83
N ASP A 13 23.22 -60.44 9.40
CA ASP A 13 22.81 -60.11 8.03
C ASP A 13 24.03 -59.70 7.17
N ALA A 14 24.36 -60.52 6.17
CA ALA A 14 25.50 -60.30 5.30
C ALA A 14 25.39 -59.03 4.42
N ASP A 15 24.18 -58.62 4.05
CA ASP A 15 23.96 -57.44 3.21
C ASP A 15 24.10 -56.15 4.01
N LEU A 16 23.58 -56.13 5.24
CA LEU A 16 23.78 -55.01 6.17
C LEU A 16 25.27 -54.82 6.46
N VAL A 17 25.99 -55.91 6.72
CA VAL A 17 27.44 -55.87 6.99
C VAL A 17 28.22 -55.30 5.81
N ARG A 18 27.90 -55.72 4.58
CA ARG A 18 28.54 -55.20 3.37
C ARG A 18 28.26 -53.70 3.21
N ARG A 19 27.01 -53.26 3.43
CA ARG A 19 26.59 -51.86 3.31
C ARG A 19 27.29 -50.97 4.33
N ILE A 20 27.27 -51.33 5.60
CA ILE A 20 27.92 -50.55 6.68
C ILE A 20 29.44 -50.48 6.45
N LYS A 21 30.05 -51.60 6.04
CA LYS A 21 31.48 -51.60 5.66
C LYS A 21 31.78 -50.61 4.54
N ALA A 22 30.96 -50.57 3.50
CA ALA A 22 31.13 -49.60 2.42
C ALA A 22 30.96 -48.15 2.91
N PHE A 23 29.99 -47.88 3.78
CA PHE A 23 29.71 -46.54 4.28
C PHE A 23 30.81 -45.99 5.19
N LEU A 24 31.34 -46.83 6.08
CA LEU A 24 32.23 -46.39 7.16
C LEU A 24 33.71 -46.70 6.92
N SER A 25 34.07 -47.41 5.85
CA SER A 25 35.47 -47.78 5.51
C SER A 25 36.45 -46.61 5.44
N ALA A 26 35.98 -45.40 5.12
CA ALA A 26 36.80 -44.19 5.08
C ALA A 26 36.99 -43.54 6.47
N LEU A 27 36.18 -43.91 7.46
CA LEU A 27 36.15 -43.28 8.79
C LEU A 27 36.79 -44.14 9.89
N ALA A 28 36.61 -45.47 9.82
CA ALA A 28 37.04 -46.36 10.88
C ALA A 28 37.34 -47.77 10.36
N GLN A 29 38.19 -48.51 11.09
CA GLN A 29 38.35 -49.93 10.85
C GLN A 29 37.17 -50.69 11.44
N ILE A 30 36.41 -51.41 10.60
CA ILE A 30 35.17 -52.08 11.01
C ILE A 30 35.46 -53.55 11.28
N ARG A 31 35.30 -53.97 12.54
CA ARG A 31 35.36 -55.37 12.96
C ARG A 31 33.96 -55.92 13.06
N HIS A 32 33.64 -56.92 12.22
CA HIS A 32 32.33 -57.57 12.20
C HIS A 32 32.35 -58.82 13.08
N VAL A 33 31.30 -58.98 13.89
CA VAL A 33 31.05 -60.13 14.75
C VAL A 33 29.65 -60.66 14.45
N SER A 34 29.53 -61.96 14.17
CA SER A 34 28.25 -62.61 13.88
C SER A 34 27.78 -63.58 14.97
N VAL A 35 28.62 -63.85 15.98
CA VAL A 35 28.34 -64.81 17.07
C VAL A 35 28.50 -64.09 18.41
N ALA A 36 27.43 -64.07 19.22
CA ALA A 36 27.37 -63.38 20.52
C ALA A 36 28.55 -63.72 21.44
N ASN A 37 28.89 -65.01 21.59
CA ASN A 37 29.99 -65.47 22.47
C ASN A 37 31.39 -64.96 22.08
N ARG A 38 31.57 -64.43 20.87
CA ARG A 38 32.83 -63.81 20.45
C ARG A 38 32.86 -62.30 20.67
N LEU A 39 31.70 -61.68 20.92
CA LEU A 39 31.60 -60.23 21.09
C LEU A 39 32.32 -59.80 22.37
N ASP A 40 32.14 -60.49 23.50
CA ASP A 40 32.82 -60.17 24.76
C ASP A 40 34.35 -60.20 24.66
N ALA A 41 34.90 -61.22 24.01
CA ALA A 41 36.35 -61.33 23.78
C ALA A 41 36.88 -60.20 22.88
N VAL A 42 36.06 -59.73 21.92
CA VAL A 42 36.42 -58.62 21.03
C VAL A 42 36.27 -57.27 21.75
N LEU A 43 35.26 -57.10 22.61
CA LEU A 43 35.06 -55.92 23.44
C LEU A 43 36.20 -55.77 24.46
N GLN A 44 36.65 -56.87 25.09
CA GLN A 44 37.82 -56.86 25.98
C GLN A 44 39.13 -56.46 25.31
N GLN A 45 39.28 -56.76 24.02
CA GLN A 45 40.48 -56.42 23.24
C GLN A 45 40.37 -55.06 22.53
N SER A 46 39.21 -54.41 22.60
CA SER A 46 38.95 -53.12 21.96
C SER A 46 38.90 -52.05 23.05
N GLY A 47 39.60 -50.93 22.85
CA GLY A 47 39.47 -49.76 23.73
C GLY A 47 38.10 -49.06 23.56
N PRO A 48 37.95 -47.78 23.95
CA PRO A 48 36.71 -47.03 23.72
C PRO A 48 36.33 -47.09 22.24
N ALA A 49 35.20 -47.71 21.96
CA ALA A 49 34.76 -48.06 20.62
C ALA A 49 33.27 -47.78 20.44
N ILE A 50 32.88 -47.60 19.18
CA ILE A 50 31.47 -47.51 18.80
C ILE A 50 31.01 -48.90 18.37
N LEU A 51 29.94 -49.40 18.98
CA LEU A 51 29.28 -50.66 18.63
C LEU A 51 27.98 -50.38 17.87
N LEU A 52 27.95 -50.80 16.60
CA LEU A 52 26.74 -50.88 15.79
C LEU A 52 26.07 -52.22 16.07
N LEU A 53 24.86 -52.19 16.63
CA LEU A 53 24.10 -53.37 17.04
C LEU A 53 22.87 -53.56 16.16
N ASP A 54 22.84 -54.61 15.34
CA ASP A 54 21.64 -54.98 14.56
C ASP A 54 20.61 -55.65 15.46
N LEU A 55 19.53 -54.91 15.75
CA LEU A 55 18.45 -55.34 16.63
C LEU A 55 17.60 -56.49 16.07
N ARG A 56 17.81 -56.91 14.81
CA ARG A 56 17.16 -58.10 14.24
C ARG A 56 17.84 -59.41 14.65
N ALA A 57 19.07 -59.35 15.16
CA ALA A 57 19.77 -60.55 15.61
C ALA A 57 19.08 -61.10 16.89
N LYS A 58 18.93 -62.43 16.98
CA LYS A 58 18.16 -63.08 18.04
C LYS A 58 18.64 -62.73 19.44
N GLU A 59 19.96 -62.60 19.63
CA GLU A 59 20.58 -62.29 20.91
C GLU A 59 20.82 -60.78 21.14
N ALA A 60 20.37 -59.89 20.24
CA ALA A 60 20.70 -58.46 20.31
C ALA A 60 20.18 -57.78 21.59
N ARG A 61 18.99 -58.17 22.06
CA ARG A 61 18.37 -57.59 23.26
C ARG A 61 19.13 -57.95 24.54
N GLU A 62 19.49 -59.21 24.70
CA GLU A 62 20.32 -59.68 25.83
C GLU A 62 21.72 -59.04 25.80
N LEU A 63 22.30 -58.91 24.60
CA LEU A 63 23.60 -58.25 24.43
C LEU A 63 23.54 -56.75 24.77
N LEU A 64 22.46 -56.05 24.43
CA LEU A 64 22.30 -54.62 24.75
C LEU A 64 22.34 -54.39 26.27
N GLU A 65 21.57 -55.16 27.03
CA GLU A 65 21.58 -55.09 28.50
C GLU A 65 22.93 -55.51 29.11
N GLN A 66 23.56 -56.56 28.57
CA GLN A 66 24.86 -57.05 29.06
C GLN A 66 25.97 -56.01 28.84
N ILE A 67 26.00 -55.35 27.69
CA ILE A 67 27.04 -54.39 27.32
C ILE A 67 26.86 -53.08 28.09
N GLN A 68 25.62 -52.60 28.27
CA GLN A 68 25.36 -51.39 29.07
C GLN A 68 25.81 -51.54 30.53
N ASN A 69 25.67 -52.73 31.10
CA ASN A 69 26.08 -53.00 32.48
C ASN A 69 27.57 -53.34 32.62
N GLY A 70 28.16 -54.04 31.64
CA GLY A 70 29.55 -54.50 31.71
C GLY A 70 30.58 -53.53 31.11
N TRP A 71 30.17 -52.68 30.16
CA TRP A 71 31.05 -51.86 29.34
C TRP A 71 30.46 -50.45 29.09
N PRO A 72 30.29 -49.62 30.15
CA PRO A 72 29.67 -48.29 30.03
C PRO A 72 30.46 -47.31 29.15
N GLU A 73 31.71 -47.63 28.81
CA GLU A 73 32.58 -46.80 27.97
C GLU A 73 32.38 -47.05 26.46
N ILE A 74 31.50 -47.98 26.08
CA ILE A 74 31.21 -48.33 24.69
C ILE A 74 29.94 -47.61 24.25
N LEU A 75 30.05 -46.82 23.19
CA LEU A 75 28.88 -46.16 22.60
C LEU A 75 28.11 -47.14 21.72
N ILE A 76 26.85 -47.40 22.08
CA ILE A 76 25.98 -48.29 21.31
C ILE A 76 25.13 -47.47 20.34
N ILE A 77 25.21 -47.82 19.05
CA ILE A 77 24.30 -47.37 18.00
C ILE A 77 23.44 -48.56 17.60
N ALA A 78 22.17 -48.54 17.99
CA ALA A 78 21.24 -49.61 17.66
C ALA A 78 20.63 -49.40 16.26
N LEU A 79 20.64 -50.43 15.44
CA LEU A 79 20.08 -50.43 14.09
C LEU A 79 18.87 -51.35 14.05
N GLY A 80 17.69 -50.81 13.79
CA GLY A 80 16.46 -51.59 13.82
C GLY A 80 15.44 -51.19 12.76
N THR A 81 14.37 -51.97 12.65
CA THR A 81 13.28 -51.66 11.72
C THR A 81 12.43 -50.52 12.31
N PRO A 82 12.04 -49.49 11.53
CA PRO A 82 11.22 -48.38 12.02
C PRO A 82 9.94 -48.88 12.67
N ARG A 83 9.58 -48.28 13.81
CA ARG A 83 8.37 -48.61 14.59
C ARG A 83 8.30 -50.05 15.11
N SER A 84 9.38 -50.82 15.02
CA SER A 84 9.47 -52.12 15.68
C SER A 84 9.63 -51.96 17.19
N GLU A 85 9.09 -52.92 17.93
CA GLU A 85 9.20 -52.96 19.40
C GLU A 85 10.66 -52.95 19.88
N PRO A 86 11.62 -53.72 19.30
CA PRO A 86 13.02 -53.68 19.71
C PRO A 86 13.68 -52.31 19.52
N LEU A 87 13.35 -51.58 18.44
CA LEU A 87 13.91 -50.25 18.19
C LEU A 87 13.36 -49.22 19.19
N ARG A 88 12.06 -49.29 19.52
CA ARG A 88 11.44 -48.43 20.53
C ARG A 88 11.99 -48.66 21.93
N GLU A 89 12.24 -49.92 22.29
CA GLU A 89 12.88 -50.26 23.56
C GLU A 89 14.32 -49.76 23.61
N ALA A 90 15.07 -49.89 22.51
CA ALA A 90 16.42 -49.34 22.39
C ALA A 90 16.44 -47.80 22.48
N GLU A 91 15.48 -47.09 21.86
CA GLU A 91 15.31 -45.63 21.97
C GLU A 91 14.99 -45.16 23.40
N GLN A 92 14.38 -46.02 24.21
CA GLN A 92 14.08 -45.76 25.62
C GLN A 92 15.22 -46.18 26.56
N SER A 93 16.24 -46.86 26.03
CA SER A 93 17.41 -47.33 26.77
C SER A 93 18.54 -46.30 26.68
N ASP A 94 19.46 -46.33 27.65
CA ASP A 94 20.60 -45.40 27.72
C ASP A 94 21.70 -45.76 26.70
N ILE A 95 21.38 -45.61 25.40
CA ILE A 95 22.29 -45.83 24.28
C ILE A 95 22.60 -44.51 23.57
N TYR A 96 23.68 -44.50 22.79
CA TYR A 96 24.13 -43.28 22.12
C TYR A 96 23.18 -42.84 21.01
N ALA A 97 22.66 -43.78 20.22
CA ALA A 97 21.68 -43.51 19.19
C ALA A 97 20.92 -44.78 18.77
N ALA A 98 19.71 -44.61 18.28
CA ALA A 98 18.95 -45.64 17.58
C ALA A 98 18.61 -45.14 16.17
N GLU A 99 18.83 -45.96 15.15
CA GLU A 99 18.66 -45.59 13.76
C GLU A 99 17.95 -46.68 12.95
N ASP A 100 17.37 -46.25 11.83
CA ASP A 100 16.78 -47.15 10.84
C ASP A 100 17.88 -48.01 10.17
N LEU A 101 17.58 -49.29 9.97
CA LEU A 101 18.38 -50.17 9.10
C LEU A 101 18.61 -49.60 7.69
N GLN A 102 17.70 -48.77 7.17
CA GLN A 102 17.83 -48.06 5.90
C GLN A 102 18.56 -46.71 5.98
N VAL A 103 19.26 -46.42 7.09
CA VAL A 103 20.02 -45.16 7.26
C VAL A 103 20.92 -44.87 6.05
N ASP A 104 20.85 -43.64 5.56
CA ASP A 104 21.66 -43.21 4.43
C ASP A 104 23.13 -43.00 4.82
N ARG A 105 24.01 -43.05 3.83
CA ARG A 105 25.46 -42.97 4.04
C ARG A 105 25.89 -41.72 4.79
N ARG A 106 25.33 -40.54 4.47
CA ARG A 106 25.76 -39.28 5.06
C ARG A 106 25.34 -39.21 6.52
N SER A 107 24.10 -39.60 6.82
CA SER A 107 23.57 -39.63 8.18
C SER A 107 24.35 -40.59 9.07
N LEU A 108 24.62 -41.82 8.60
CA LEU A 108 25.41 -42.79 9.38
C LEU A 108 26.86 -42.32 9.59
N GLN A 109 27.49 -41.74 8.56
CA GLN A 109 28.85 -41.19 8.68
C GLN A 109 28.91 -40.02 9.68
N ALA A 110 27.93 -39.11 9.65
CA ALA A 110 27.86 -37.99 10.59
C ALA A 110 27.60 -38.44 12.02
N LEU A 111 26.75 -39.47 12.20
CA LEU A 111 26.47 -40.07 13.50
C LEU A 111 27.72 -40.70 14.11
N VAL A 112 28.42 -41.54 13.34
CA VAL A 112 29.65 -42.21 13.79
C VAL A 112 30.78 -41.21 14.03
N SER A 113 30.91 -40.17 13.20
CA SER A 113 31.93 -39.13 13.40
C SER A 113 31.72 -38.36 14.70
N ARG A 114 30.47 -37.96 15.00
CA ARG A 114 30.11 -37.32 16.28
C ARG A 114 30.34 -38.26 17.47
N GLY A 115 30.09 -39.56 17.31
CA GLY A 115 30.38 -40.55 18.34
C GLY A 115 31.87 -40.63 18.68
N PHE A 116 32.75 -40.55 17.68
CA PHE A 116 34.20 -40.55 17.92
C PHE A 116 34.69 -39.25 18.57
N GLU A 117 34.15 -38.10 18.18
CA GLU A 117 34.43 -36.83 18.87
C GLU A 117 34.00 -36.87 20.34
N TYR A 118 32.83 -37.45 20.61
CA TYR A 118 32.34 -37.64 21.97
C TYR A 118 33.26 -38.54 22.81
N LEU A 119 33.71 -39.67 22.26
CA LEU A 119 34.69 -40.55 22.92
C LEU A 119 36.02 -39.83 23.19
N ARG A 120 36.48 -38.99 22.25
CA ARG A 120 37.72 -38.20 22.44
C ARG A 120 37.60 -37.23 23.60
N VAL A 121 36.47 -36.51 23.71
CA VAL A 121 36.21 -35.57 24.80
C VAL A 121 36.09 -36.28 26.15
N LEU A 122 35.45 -37.46 26.19
CA LEU A 122 35.40 -38.26 27.41
C LEU A 122 36.79 -38.71 27.87
N GLN A 123 37.65 -39.09 26.93
CA GLN A 123 39.02 -39.49 27.23
C GLN A 123 39.87 -38.30 27.71
N GLU A 124 39.79 -37.14 27.05
CA GLU A 124 40.45 -35.90 27.47
C GLU A 124 40.03 -35.50 28.91
N ASN A 125 38.73 -35.58 29.22
CA ASN A 125 38.23 -35.32 30.56
C ASN A 125 38.71 -36.33 31.60
N ARG A 126 38.89 -37.60 31.23
CA ARG A 126 39.43 -38.63 32.12
C ARG A 126 40.89 -38.38 32.44
N GLU A 127 41.70 -38.09 31.42
CA GLU A 127 43.13 -37.76 31.56
C GLU A 127 43.32 -36.50 32.44
N LEU A 128 42.46 -35.49 32.28
CA LEU A 128 42.47 -34.29 33.13
C LEU A 128 42.12 -34.61 34.59
N ARG A 129 41.17 -35.53 34.85
CA ARG A 129 40.82 -35.97 36.21
C ARG A 129 41.92 -36.79 36.86
N GLU A 130 42.58 -37.66 36.10
CA GLU A 130 43.71 -38.47 36.58
C GLU A 130 44.96 -37.60 36.85
N GLN A 131 45.21 -36.57 36.02
CA GLN A 131 46.25 -35.57 36.28
C GLN A 131 45.96 -34.68 37.50
N SER A 132 44.68 -34.49 37.83
CA SER A 132 44.24 -33.74 39.02
C SER A 132 44.35 -34.55 40.32
N MET A 133 44.60 -35.88 40.23
CA MET A 133 44.79 -36.75 41.39
C MET A 133 46.22 -37.32 41.41
N SER A 134 47.16 -36.56 41.97
CA SER A 134 48.44 -37.08 42.49
C SER A 134 48.62 -36.66 43.97
N PRO A 135 49.12 -37.54 44.86
CA PRO A 135 49.03 -37.34 46.31
C PRO A 135 50.29 -36.66 46.87
N ALA A 136 50.14 -35.49 47.48
CA ALA A 136 51.20 -34.89 48.29
C ALA A 136 50.64 -34.10 49.51
N LEU A 137 50.87 -34.71 50.67
CA LEU A 137 51.19 -34.12 52.00
C LEU A 137 50.11 -33.37 52.82
N LEU A 138 49.56 -34.14 53.77
CA LEU A 138 49.20 -33.87 55.17
C LEU A 138 49.36 -32.45 55.77
N GLU A 139 48.24 -31.90 56.29
CA GLU A 139 48.06 -31.42 57.69
C GLU A 139 46.56 -31.10 57.98
N PRO A 140 45.98 -31.46 59.15
CA PRO A 140 44.71 -30.89 59.65
C PRO A 140 44.93 -30.18 61.02
N PRO A 141 43.93 -29.50 61.64
CA PRO A 141 42.68 -28.90 61.13
C PRO A 141 42.49 -27.43 61.60
N GLN A 142 41.63 -26.64 60.93
CA GLN A 142 40.77 -25.68 61.64
C GLN A 142 39.38 -25.61 61.01
N VAL A 143 38.41 -26.01 61.83
CA VAL A 143 36.97 -25.95 61.57
C VAL A 143 36.50 -24.52 61.79
N HIS A 144 36.06 -23.83 60.74
CA HIS A 144 35.00 -22.82 60.85
C HIS A 144 33.98 -22.99 59.74
N ALA A 145 32.73 -22.94 60.16
CA ALA A 145 31.57 -23.49 59.50
C ALA A 145 30.92 -22.49 58.52
N LEU A 146 30.36 -23.07 57.46
CA LEU A 146 29.13 -22.67 56.77
C LEU A 146 29.11 -21.35 56.00
N ALA A 147 29.39 -21.45 54.70
CA ALA A 147 28.56 -20.85 53.65
C ALA A 147 28.77 -21.64 52.35
N ASP A 148 28.00 -22.71 52.20
CA ASP A 148 27.95 -23.54 51.01
C ASP A 148 27.29 -22.72 49.88
N ARG A 149 28.06 -21.87 49.20
CA ARG A 149 27.67 -21.30 47.91
C ARG A 149 27.76 -22.42 46.89
N ARG A 150 26.66 -23.16 46.71
CA ARG A 150 26.48 -24.04 45.55
C ARG A 150 26.54 -23.16 44.30
N GLU A 151 27.64 -23.23 43.57
CA GLU A 151 27.75 -22.66 42.23
C GLU A 151 26.65 -23.28 41.35
N SER A 152 25.87 -22.45 40.65
CA SER A 152 24.83 -22.91 39.74
C SER A 152 25.42 -23.86 38.70
N SER A 153 24.83 -25.04 38.54
CA SER A 153 25.32 -26.07 37.59
C SER A 153 25.12 -25.69 36.11
N ILE A 154 24.34 -24.63 35.85
CA ILE A 154 24.15 -24.04 34.53
C ILE A 154 25.19 -22.93 34.37
N PRO A 155 26.21 -23.06 33.51
CA PRO A 155 27.13 -21.97 33.23
C PRO A 155 26.33 -20.75 32.75
N LEU A 156 26.53 -19.60 33.42
CA LEU A 156 26.08 -18.30 32.90
C LEU A 156 26.54 -18.20 31.46
N LEU A 157 25.59 -18.33 30.54
CA LEU A 157 25.83 -18.34 29.10
C LEU A 157 26.67 -17.12 28.73
N ARG A 158 27.95 -17.33 28.43
CA ARG A 158 28.69 -16.37 27.62
C ARG A 158 28.05 -16.46 26.24
N PHE A 159 27.14 -15.54 25.92
CA PHE A 159 26.52 -15.37 24.60
C PHE A 159 27.32 -14.33 23.79
N PRO A 160 28.34 -14.66 22.97
CA PRO A 160 29.16 -13.62 22.36
C PRO A 160 28.97 -13.50 20.84
N ARG A 161 28.12 -14.28 20.14
CA ARG A 161 28.21 -14.32 18.66
C ARG A 161 26.93 -14.43 17.82
N VAL A 162 25.73 -14.57 18.37
CA VAL A 162 24.49 -14.63 17.55
C VAL A 162 23.99 -13.23 17.12
N PHE A 163 24.51 -12.16 17.71
CA PHE A 163 24.04 -10.79 17.50
C PHE A 163 24.64 -10.12 16.27
N ARG A 164 24.14 -10.40 15.06
CA ARG A 164 24.28 -9.47 13.91
C ARG A 164 23.13 -9.45 12.90
N ARG A 165 22.10 -10.30 13.01
CA ARG A 165 20.99 -10.33 12.03
C ARG A 165 19.64 -10.38 12.76
N PHE A 166 19.01 -9.22 12.92
CA PHE A 166 17.62 -9.11 13.36
C PHE A 166 16.63 -9.32 12.20
N ASP A 167 17.14 -9.56 11.00
CA ASP A 167 16.36 -9.59 9.75
C ASP A 167 15.44 -10.83 9.65
N ASN A 168 15.57 -11.81 10.55
CA ASN A 168 14.74 -13.02 10.57
C ASN A 168 14.52 -13.56 11.99
N VAL A 169 13.32 -13.36 12.52
CA VAL A 169 12.90 -13.78 13.87
C VAL A 169 12.95 -15.30 14.03
N GLU A 170 12.57 -16.08 13.01
CA GLU A 170 12.58 -17.56 13.10
C GLU A 170 14.01 -18.11 13.20
N ALA A 171 14.96 -17.53 12.45
CA ALA A 171 16.38 -17.91 12.54
C ALA A 171 16.98 -17.54 13.91
N LEU A 172 16.61 -16.38 14.45
CA LEU A 172 17.02 -15.96 15.80
C LEU A 172 16.48 -16.92 16.87
N LEU A 173 15.20 -17.29 16.79
CA LEU A 173 14.57 -18.23 17.73
C LEU A 173 15.22 -19.62 17.67
N ALA A 174 15.60 -20.10 16.48
CA ALA A 174 16.35 -21.35 16.34
C ALA A 174 17.72 -21.30 17.03
N SER A 175 18.50 -20.24 16.81
CA SER A 175 19.79 -20.05 17.48
C SER A 175 19.66 -19.88 19.00
N VAL A 176 18.58 -19.26 19.48
CA VAL A 176 18.29 -19.18 20.92
C VAL A 176 18.03 -20.58 21.48
N VAL A 177 17.20 -21.40 20.83
CA VAL A 177 16.90 -22.76 21.29
C VAL A 177 18.17 -23.62 21.32
N GLU A 178 19.00 -23.56 20.28
CA GLU A 178 20.28 -24.27 20.23
C GLU A 178 21.23 -23.82 21.35
N GLY A 179 21.47 -22.51 21.48
CA GLY A 179 22.38 -21.99 22.50
C GLY A 179 21.89 -22.27 23.93
N VAL A 180 20.59 -22.21 24.17
CA VAL A 180 20.00 -22.57 25.45
C VAL A 180 20.15 -24.07 25.73
N ALA A 181 19.90 -24.94 24.74
CA ALA A 181 20.06 -26.38 24.90
C ALA A 181 21.52 -26.77 25.22
N ASP A 182 22.48 -26.17 24.51
CA ASP A 182 23.92 -26.43 24.67
C ASP A 182 24.42 -26.05 26.07
N ALA A 183 24.01 -24.89 26.59
CA ALA A 183 24.49 -24.43 27.89
C ALA A 183 23.77 -25.04 29.09
N SER A 184 22.54 -25.53 28.91
CA SER A 184 21.76 -26.13 29.99
C SER A 184 21.88 -27.66 30.04
N GLY A 185 22.49 -28.29 29.02
CA GLY A 185 22.64 -29.74 28.96
C GLY A 185 21.30 -30.48 28.91
N ILE A 186 20.31 -29.90 28.23
CA ILE A 186 18.92 -30.38 28.22
C ILE A 186 18.65 -31.11 26.90
N GLY A 187 18.03 -32.29 27.01
CA GLY A 187 17.78 -33.16 25.85
C GLY A 187 16.64 -32.69 24.94
N ARG A 188 15.80 -31.75 25.39
CA ARG A 188 14.66 -31.20 24.64
C ARG A 188 14.38 -29.77 25.06
N VAL A 189 14.29 -28.85 24.11
CA VAL A 189 13.96 -27.44 24.37
C VAL A 189 13.04 -26.93 23.28
N GLY A 190 12.10 -26.05 23.60
CA GLY A 190 11.36 -25.34 22.57
C GLY A 190 10.81 -24.01 23.05
N ILE A 191 10.51 -23.15 22.08
CA ILE A 191 9.99 -21.81 22.30
C ILE A 191 8.64 -21.65 21.60
N PHE A 192 7.63 -21.32 22.40
CA PHE A 192 6.33 -20.86 21.92
C PHE A 192 6.33 -19.34 21.94
N SER A 193 5.89 -18.70 20.86
CA SER A 193 5.77 -17.25 20.81
C SER A 193 4.74 -16.79 19.79
N LYS A 194 4.17 -15.60 20.05
CA LYS A 194 3.42 -14.81 19.06
C LYS A 194 4.39 -13.87 18.33
N ILE A 195 4.31 -13.84 17.00
CA ILE A 195 5.13 -12.91 16.21
C ILE A 195 4.38 -11.59 16.00
N ARG A 196 3.05 -11.65 15.79
CA ARG A 196 2.23 -10.45 15.58
C ARG A 196 1.13 -10.33 16.62
N GLN A 197 0.64 -9.10 16.77
CA GLN A 197 -0.50 -8.84 17.65
C GLN A 197 -1.74 -9.56 17.10
N GLY A 198 -2.38 -10.41 17.91
CA GLY A 198 -3.51 -11.23 17.48
C GLY A 198 -3.14 -12.62 16.92
N ASP A 199 -1.85 -12.92 16.74
CA ASP A 199 -1.41 -14.29 16.41
C ASP A 199 -1.66 -15.26 17.56
N ARG A 200 -1.87 -16.54 17.23
CA ARG A 200 -1.84 -17.64 18.20
C ARG A 200 -0.40 -17.96 18.61
N TYR A 201 -0.21 -18.37 19.86
CA TYR A 201 1.06 -18.90 20.34
C TYR A 201 1.26 -20.30 19.74
N ARG A 202 2.32 -20.47 18.96
CA ARG A 202 2.71 -21.75 18.39
C ARG A 202 4.19 -22.01 18.60
N LEU A 203 4.62 -23.26 18.44
CA LEU A 203 6.02 -23.62 18.44
C LEU A 203 6.73 -22.93 17.27
N ARG A 204 7.77 -22.16 17.56
CA ARG A 204 8.56 -21.42 16.56
C ARG A 204 9.89 -22.07 16.28
N ALA A 205 10.57 -22.48 17.35
CA ALA A 205 11.77 -23.27 17.27
C ALA A 205 11.76 -24.34 18.35
N GLY A 206 12.42 -25.45 18.07
CA GLY A 206 12.46 -26.58 18.97
C GLY A 206 13.58 -27.55 18.63
N LEU A 207 14.19 -28.13 19.65
CA LEU A 207 15.18 -29.18 19.55
C LEU A 207 14.61 -30.44 20.20
N ARG A 208 14.52 -31.52 19.42
CA ARG A 208 14.04 -32.85 19.87
C ARG A 208 12.64 -32.81 20.52
N CYS A 209 11.77 -31.92 20.02
CA CYS A 209 10.37 -31.81 20.42
C CYS A 209 9.57 -33.05 19.98
N LEU A 210 8.47 -33.33 20.69
CA LEU A 210 7.54 -34.37 20.27
C LEU A 210 6.85 -33.93 18.96
N PRO A 211 6.54 -34.86 18.03
CA PRO A 211 5.84 -34.54 16.78
C PRO A 211 4.56 -33.74 17.02
N GLU A 212 3.80 -34.13 18.04
CA GLU A 212 2.53 -33.51 18.43
C GLU A 212 2.72 -32.07 18.90
N THR A 213 3.89 -31.69 19.42
CA THR A 213 4.16 -30.33 19.92
C THR A 213 4.13 -29.27 18.81
N SER A 214 4.41 -29.67 17.56
CA SER A 214 4.50 -28.75 16.41
C SER A 214 3.13 -28.29 15.90
N GLU A 215 2.08 -29.07 16.15
CA GLU A 215 0.70 -28.79 15.70
C GLU A 215 -0.11 -27.99 16.72
N ILE A 216 0.47 -27.68 17.88
CA ILE A 216 -0.23 -27.03 18.98
C ILE A 216 -0.26 -25.52 18.77
N GLU A 217 -1.46 -24.97 18.89
CA GLU A 217 -1.69 -23.53 18.92
C GLU A 217 -2.52 -23.14 20.14
N TYR A 218 -2.11 -22.08 20.82
CA TYR A 218 -2.86 -21.47 21.92
C TYR A 218 -3.37 -20.10 21.55
N SER A 219 -4.65 -19.85 21.83
CA SER A 219 -5.22 -18.50 21.74
C SER A 219 -4.92 -17.69 23.00
N GLU A 220 -5.07 -16.36 22.94
CA GLU A 220 -4.98 -15.47 24.13
C GLU A 220 -6.06 -15.76 25.20
N ARG A 221 -7.09 -16.53 24.87
CA ARG A 221 -8.13 -16.93 25.82
C ARG A 221 -7.87 -18.30 26.45
N ASP A 222 -6.78 -18.97 26.05
CA ASP A 222 -6.46 -20.29 26.57
C ASP A 222 -6.15 -20.23 28.08
N PRO A 223 -6.64 -21.19 28.89
CA PRO A 223 -6.39 -21.23 30.33
C PRO A 223 -4.91 -21.21 30.71
N LEU A 224 -4.01 -21.85 29.93
CA LEU A 224 -2.58 -21.85 30.21
C LEU A 224 -1.97 -20.46 29.99
N VAL A 225 -2.34 -19.80 28.90
CA VAL A 225 -1.87 -18.44 28.58
C VAL A 225 -2.35 -17.46 29.65
N ARG A 226 -3.64 -17.52 30.01
CA ARG A 226 -4.22 -16.69 31.10
C ARG A 226 -3.55 -16.94 32.43
N TRP A 227 -3.18 -18.20 32.71
CA TRP A 227 -2.47 -18.53 33.93
C TRP A 227 -1.10 -17.83 33.96
N PHE A 228 -0.34 -17.86 32.87
CA PHE A 228 0.94 -17.15 32.81
C PHE A 228 0.81 -15.62 32.85
N GLU A 229 -0.24 -15.04 32.26
CA GLU A 229 -0.54 -13.61 32.37
C GLU A 229 -0.76 -13.17 33.82
N LEU A 230 -1.46 -13.99 34.61
CA LEU A 230 -1.81 -13.68 35.99
C LEU A 230 -0.68 -13.94 37.00
N HIS A 231 0.14 -14.97 36.78
CA HIS A 231 1.06 -15.45 37.80
C HIS A 231 2.54 -15.21 37.47
N ALA A 232 2.92 -15.06 36.19
CA ALA A 232 4.30 -14.86 35.76
C ALA A 232 5.36 -15.81 36.37
N HIS A 233 4.94 -17.02 36.76
CA HIS A 233 5.80 -18.01 37.42
C HIS A 233 6.13 -19.17 36.48
N LEU A 234 7.31 -19.77 36.66
CA LEU A 234 7.67 -21.02 35.99
C LEU A 234 6.80 -22.17 36.51
N ILE A 235 6.56 -23.15 35.65
CA ILE A 235 5.92 -24.41 35.98
C ILE A 235 7.02 -25.47 36.01
N SER A 236 7.20 -26.16 37.14
CA SER A 236 8.15 -27.28 37.24
C SER A 236 7.47 -28.52 37.76
N ARG A 237 7.83 -29.67 37.19
CA ARG A 237 7.32 -30.99 37.61
C ARG A 237 7.69 -31.29 39.07
N SER A 238 8.82 -30.79 39.56
CA SER A 238 9.25 -30.97 40.96
C SER A 238 8.42 -30.15 41.97
N THR A 239 7.85 -29.02 41.54
CA THR A 239 7.08 -28.12 42.42
C THR A 239 5.56 -28.29 42.30
N LEU A 240 5.06 -29.09 41.35
CA LEU A 240 3.63 -29.39 41.17
C LEU A 240 2.92 -29.89 42.45
N THR A 241 3.63 -30.63 43.30
CA THR A 241 3.07 -31.15 44.57
C THR A 241 2.80 -30.05 45.58
N GLN A 242 3.46 -28.90 45.46
CA GLN A 242 3.33 -27.74 46.34
C GLN A 242 2.19 -26.80 45.93
N THR A 243 1.65 -26.92 44.71
CA THR A 243 0.54 -26.09 44.22
C THR A 243 -0.77 -26.47 44.92
N LEU A 244 -1.33 -25.61 45.77
CA LEU A 244 -2.54 -25.92 46.57
C LEU A 244 -3.82 -26.07 45.75
N ASP A 245 -3.96 -25.32 44.65
CA ASP A 245 -5.17 -25.39 43.80
C ASP A 245 -5.12 -26.59 42.84
N GLN A 246 -6.11 -27.47 42.98
CA GLN A 246 -6.29 -28.67 42.16
C GLN A 246 -6.49 -28.34 40.67
N LYS A 247 -7.18 -27.24 40.34
CA LYS A 247 -7.43 -26.84 38.95
C LYS A 247 -6.12 -26.40 38.28
N HIS A 248 -5.37 -25.50 38.93
CA HIS A 248 -4.04 -25.09 38.45
C HIS A 248 -3.07 -26.27 38.34
N ARG A 249 -3.02 -27.15 39.34
CA ARG A 249 -2.16 -28.33 39.30
C ARG A 249 -2.46 -29.25 38.11
N THR A 250 -3.75 -29.43 37.78
CA THR A 250 -4.17 -30.26 36.64
C THR A 250 -3.81 -29.59 35.32
N LEU A 251 -4.03 -28.28 35.19
CA LEU A 251 -3.65 -27.49 34.02
C LEU A 251 -2.13 -27.54 33.75
N MET A 252 -1.33 -27.27 34.79
CA MET A 252 0.13 -27.28 34.72
C MET A 252 0.69 -28.66 34.36
N ARG A 253 0.17 -29.73 35.00
CA ARG A 253 0.58 -31.10 34.69
C ARG A 253 0.27 -31.43 33.24
N ARG A 254 -0.93 -31.10 32.76
CA ARG A 254 -1.30 -31.29 31.36
C ARG A 254 -0.35 -30.56 30.42
N ALA A 255 0.01 -29.31 30.70
CA ALA A 255 0.95 -28.55 29.89
C ALA A 255 2.33 -29.23 29.83
N LEU A 256 2.87 -29.65 30.98
CA LEU A 256 4.14 -30.37 31.06
C LEU A 256 4.10 -31.71 30.30
N ASP A 257 3.04 -32.49 30.44
CA ASP A 257 2.88 -33.76 29.71
C ASP A 257 2.79 -33.52 28.19
N THR A 258 2.04 -32.50 27.77
CA THR A 258 1.81 -32.18 26.36
C THR A 258 3.10 -31.79 25.64
N PHE A 259 3.99 -31.05 26.30
CA PHE A 259 5.29 -30.67 25.74
C PHE A 259 6.38 -31.73 26.00
N GLY A 260 6.09 -32.74 26.83
CA GLY A 260 7.09 -33.64 27.38
C GLY A 260 8.21 -32.87 28.10
N ALA A 261 7.82 -31.88 28.91
CA ALA A 261 8.69 -30.97 29.62
C ALA A 261 8.76 -31.30 31.13
N GLU A 262 9.91 -31.01 31.72
CA GLU A 262 10.10 -30.92 33.16
C GLU A 262 9.86 -29.51 33.69
N VAL A 263 10.25 -28.49 32.91
CA VAL A 263 10.12 -27.08 33.29
C VAL A 263 9.56 -26.27 32.12
N ILE A 264 8.64 -25.35 32.41
CA ILE A 264 8.15 -24.34 31.47
C ILE A 264 8.37 -22.97 32.11
N VAL A 265 9.08 -22.09 31.42
CA VAL A 265 9.39 -20.75 31.90
C VAL A 265 8.72 -19.74 30.97
N PRO A 266 7.84 -18.87 31.48
CA PRO A 266 7.19 -17.89 30.65
C PRO A 266 8.14 -16.74 30.25
N LEU A 267 7.88 -16.16 29.08
CA LEU A 267 8.60 -15.00 28.55
C LEU A 267 7.69 -13.78 28.67
N HIS A 268 8.05 -12.85 29.56
CA HIS A 268 7.30 -11.62 29.80
C HIS A 268 8.07 -10.38 29.36
N THR A 269 7.30 -9.42 28.87
CA THR A 269 7.76 -8.09 28.50
C THR A 269 6.73 -7.06 28.92
N ARG A 270 7.14 -6.06 29.71
CA ARG A 270 6.27 -4.97 30.20
C ARG A 270 4.93 -5.46 30.79
N GLY A 271 4.97 -6.59 31.50
CA GLY A 271 3.79 -7.21 32.13
C GLY A 271 2.92 -8.08 31.21
N ASN A 272 3.26 -8.21 29.92
CA ASN A 272 2.54 -9.07 28.97
C ASN A 272 3.36 -10.32 28.65
N ILE A 273 2.69 -11.46 28.49
CA ILE A 273 3.32 -12.67 27.96
C ILE A 273 3.52 -12.54 26.45
N ILE A 274 4.74 -12.82 26.00
CA ILE A 274 5.12 -12.88 24.57
C ILE A 274 5.41 -14.30 24.12
N GLY A 275 5.55 -15.24 25.07
CA GLY A 275 5.82 -16.64 24.79
C GLY A 275 6.17 -17.43 26.04
N TRP A 276 6.68 -18.64 25.86
CA TRP A 276 7.30 -19.44 26.91
C TRP A 276 8.37 -20.37 26.33
N LEU A 277 9.37 -20.67 27.14
CA LEU A 277 10.34 -21.72 26.90
C LEU A 277 9.91 -22.97 27.66
N PHE A 278 10.08 -24.14 27.07
CA PHE A 278 9.97 -25.40 27.79
C PHE A 278 11.24 -26.22 27.67
N PHE A 279 11.48 -27.00 28.70
CA PHE A 279 12.70 -27.74 28.95
C PHE A 279 12.33 -29.17 29.33
N GLY A 280 12.86 -30.15 28.60
CA GLY A 280 12.74 -31.57 28.93
C GLY A 280 13.73 -32.00 30.01
N HIS A 281 13.98 -33.30 30.09
CA HIS A 281 14.93 -33.86 31.05
C HIS A 281 16.37 -33.40 30.76
N ARG A 282 17.15 -33.24 31.83
CA ARG A 282 18.61 -33.10 31.73
C ARG A 282 19.20 -34.37 31.13
N ILE A 283 20.20 -34.20 30.27
CA ILE A 283 20.94 -35.33 29.68
C ILE A 283 21.62 -36.17 30.79
N THR A 284 21.97 -35.54 31.91
CA THR A 284 22.55 -36.21 33.08
C THR A 284 21.55 -37.03 33.90
N GLY A 285 20.24 -36.96 33.59
CA GLY A 285 19.18 -37.61 34.37
C GLY A 285 18.87 -36.97 35.73
N GLN A 286 19.61 -35.91 36.11
CA GLN A 286 19.36 -35.18 37.35
C GLN A 286 18.12 -34.29 37.23
N ARG A 287 17.38 -34.12 38.33
CA ARG A 287 16.27 -33.17 38.43
C ARG A 287 16.80 -31.75 38.54
N PHE A 288 16.03 -30.78 38.03
CA PHE A 288 16.30 -29.35 38.24
C PHE A 288 16.20 -28.99 39.73
N ASP A 289 17.26 -28.42 40.28
CA ASP A 289 17.26 -27.84 41.63
C ASP A 289 16.79 -26.38 41.63
N TYR A 290 16.70 -25.75 42.80
CA TYR A 290 16.26 -24.36 42.91
C TYR A 290 17.19 -23.36 42.22
N SER A 291 18.51 -23.60 42.24
CA SER A 291 19.49 -22.72 41.58
C SER A 291 19.38 -22.81 40.07
N ASP A 292 19.10 -24.01 39.55
CA ASP A 292 18.87 -24.25 38.13
C ASP A 292 17.62 -23.52 37.65
N LEU A 293 16.54 -23.57 38.44
CA LEU A 293 15.29 -22.87 38.13
C LEU A 293 15.47 -21.34 38.10
N GLU A 294 16.22 -20.77 39.05
CA GLU A 294 16.60 -19.35 39.04
C GLU A 294 17.43 -18.99 37.79
N GLY A 295 18.39 -19.84 37.42
CA GLY A 295 19.18 -19.67 36.20
C GLY A 295 18.33 -19.68 34.93
N LEU A 296 17.37 -20.60 34.82
CA LEU A 296 16.43 -20.66 33.70
C LEU A 296 15.51 -19.44 33.62
N MET A 297 15.10 -18.87 34.76
CA MET A 297 14.34 -17.61 34.79
C MET A 297 15.17 -16.43 34.27
N LEU A 298 16.44 -16.31 34.68
CA LEU A 298 17.33 -15.27 34.18
C LEU A 298 17.58 -15.40 32.66
N LEU A 299 17.71 -16.64 32.18
CA LEU A 299 17.79 -16.90 30.74
C LEU A 299 16.52 -16.49 30.01
N ALA A 300 15.36 -16.81 30.56
CA ALA A 300 14.08 -16.39 30.01
C ALA A 300 13.96 -14.87 29.93
N GLU A 301 14.41 -14.11 30.93
CA GLU A 301 14.41 -12.64 30.90
C GLU A 301 15.27 -12.07 29.75
N ASN A 302 16.46 -12.61 29.56
CA ASN A 302 17.34 -12.24 28.44
C ASN A 302 16.68 -12.58 27.08
N VAL A 303 16.10 -13.77 26.96
CA VAL A 303 15.40 -14.21 25.74
C VAL A 303 14.18 -13.32 25.47
N SER A 304 13.41 -12.95 26.50
CA SER A 304 12.27 -12.04 26.37
C SER A 304 12.68 -10.70 25.78
N THR A 305 13.78 -10.13 26.27
CA THR A 305 14.30 -8.83 25.79
C THR A 305 14.75 -8.91 24.33
N ILE A 306 15.45 -9.99 23.96
CA ILE A 306 15.92 -10.21 22.59
C ILE A 306 14.74 -10.36 21.64
N LEU A 307 13.73 -11.14 22.04
CA LEU A 307 12.54 -11.38 21.24
C LEU A 307 11.72 -10.09 21.07
N GLU A 308 11.53 -9.30 22.13
CA GLU A 308 10.86 -7.99 22.04
C GLU A 308 11.55 -7.10 21.01
N ASN A 309 12.88 -6.96 21.07
CA ASN A 309 13.62 -6.13 20.14
C ASN A 309 13.47 -6.62 18.69
N ALA A 310 13.59 -7.93 18.46
CA ALA A 310 13.47 -8.51 17.13
C ALA A 310 12.07 -8.27 16.54
N LEU A 311 11.01 -8.46 17.33
CA LEU A 311 9.62 -8.21 16.91
C LEU A 311 9.38 -6.73 16.61
N LEU A 312 9.93 -5.81 17.42
CA LEU A 312 9.85 -4.37 17.16
C LEU A 312 10.56 -3.98 15.86
N TYR A 313 11.74 -4.55 15.58
CA TYR A 313 12.45 -4.32 14.33
C TYR A 313 11.68 -4.84 13.11
N GLU A 314 11.06 -6.01 13.20
CA GLU A 314 10.22 -6.56 12.13
C GLU A 314 9.03 -5.63 11.84
N GLU A 315 8.32 -5.18 12.87
CA GLU A 315 7.16 -4.27 12.73
C GLU A 315 7.56 -2.95 12.04
N VAL A 316 8.65 -2.32 12.49
CA VAL A 316 9.17 -1.10 11.86
C VAL A 316 9.55 -1.35 10.39
N THR A 317 10.13 -2.51 10.09
CA THR A 317 10.51 -2.88 8.71
C THR A 317 9.28 -3.09 7.82
N VAL A 318 8.24 -3.75 8.34
CA VAL A 318 6.97 -3.93 7.63
C VAL A 318 6.30 -2.58 7.37
N GLN A 319 6.21 -1.71 8.37
CA GLN A 319 5.63 -0.37 8.22
C GLN A 319 6.39 0.48 7.20
N LYS A 320 7.73 0.43 7.24
CA LYS A 320 8.60 1.09 6.26
C LYS A 320 8.35 0.58 4.85
N THR A 321 8.34 -0.74 4.67
CA THR A 321 8.11 -1.38 3.36
C THR A 321 6.73 -1.03 2.81
N LEU A 322 5.71 -1.02 3.67
CA LEU A 322 4.34 -0.62 3.30
C LEU A 322 4.31 0.85 2.85
N ALA A 323 4.91 1.77 3.62
CA ALA A 323 4.96 3.19 3.28
C ALA A 323 5.68 3.44 1.94
N GLU A 324 6.82 2.78 1.73
CA GLU A 324 7.56 2.84 0.46
C GLU A 324 6.72 2.31 -0.71
N THR A 325 6.08 1.16 -0.53
CA THR A 325 5.22 0.56 -1.56
C THR A 325 4.04 1.48 -1.91
N LEU A 326 3.41 2.10 -0.91
CA LEU A 326 2.34 3.09 -1.15
C LEU A 326 2.87 4.27 -1.96
N LEU A 327 4.00 4.87 -1.56
CA LEU A 327 4.58 6.01 -2.28
C LEU A 327 4.98 5.67 -3.73
N THR A 328 5.38 4.43 -4.00
CA THR A 328 5.69 3.97 -5.36
C THR A 328 4.45 3.69 -6.22
N SER A 329 3.31 3.37 -5.62
CA SER A 329 2.07 2.97 -6.32
C SER A 329 1.06 4.11 -6.49
N ILE A 330 1.28 5.26 -5.84
CA ILE A 330 0.41 6.42 -5.94
C ILE A 330 0.44 6.99 -7.38
N PRO A 331 -0.74 7.24 -8.00
CA PRO A 331 -0.81 7.72 -9.39
C PRO A 331 -0.26 9.13 -9.64
N PRO A 332 -0.32 10.09 -8.70
CA PRO A 332 0.46 11.33 -8.79
C PRO A 332 1.98 11.14 -8.71
N GLY A 333 2.71 12.00 -9.41
CA GLY A 333 4.14 12.15 -9.21
C GLY A 333 4.42 12.83 -7.87
N ILE A 334 5.32 12.28 -7.06
CA ILE A 334 5.70 12.84 -5.77
C ILE A 334 7.18 13.21 -5.82
N VAL A 335 7.47 14.47 -5.55
CA VAL A 335 8.83 15.00 -5.41
C VAL A 335 8.95 15.65 -4.05
N ALA A 336 9.86 15.22 -3.20
CA ALA A 336 10.10 15.83 -1.90
C ALA A 336 11.55 16.28 -1.76
N THR A 337 11.73 17.40 -1.06
CA THR A 337 13.01 18.06 -0.82
C THR A 337 13.27 18.20 0.67
N ASP A 338 14.54 18.33 1.06
CA ASP A 338 14.93 18.78 2.40
C ASP A 338 14.92 20.32 2.52
N GLU A 339 15.43 20.86 3.65
CA GLU A 339 15.49 22.30 3.90
C GLU A 339 16.41 23.04 2.93
N GLU A 340 17.45 22.37 2.43
CA GLU A 340 18.41 22.90 1.45
C GLU A 340 17.92 22.78 0.00
N ALA A 341 16.65 22.40 -0.22
CA ALA A 341 16.05 22.16 -1.52
C ALA A 341 16.72 21.03 -2.34
N MET A 342 17.28 20.02 -1.66
CA MET A 342 17.82 18.82 -2.27
C MET A 342 16.74 17.74 -2.36
N VAL A 343 16.61 17.09 -3.50
CA VAL A 343 15.59 16.06 -3.72
C VAL A 343 15.91 14.82 -2.90
N ARG A 344 15.03 14.48 -1.95
CA ARG A 344 15.12 13.27 -1.11
C ARG A 344 14.14 12.19 -1.52
N TRP A 345 13.06 12.58 -2.20
CA TRP A 345 12.07 11.64 -2.69
C TRP A 345 11.69 11.94 -4.13
N PHE A 346 11.63 10.90 -4.94
CA PHE A 346 11.24 10.96 -6.34
C PHE A 346 10.61 9.62 -6.73
N ASN A 347 9.28 9.56 -6.81
CA ASN A 347 8.59 8.29 -7.07
C ASN A 347 8.61 7.91 -8.57
N PRO A 348 8.37 6.64 -8.93
CA PRO A 348 8.39 6.19 -10.33
C PRO A 348 7.39 6.94 -11.24
N THR A 349 6.27 7.38 -10.67
CA THR A 349 5.31 8.18 -11.43
C THR A 349 5.88 9.57 -11.78
N ALA A 350 6.63 10.21 -10.87
CA ALA A 350 7.34 11.45 -11.16
C ALA A 350 8.36 11.26 -12.29
N GLU A 351 9.07 10.12 -12.34
CA GLU A 351 9.98 9.81 -13.46
C GLU A 351 9.23 9.79 -14.80
N ARG A 352 8.09 9.09 -14.84
CA ARG A 352 7.27 8.98 -16.05
C ARG A 352 6.65 10.32 -16.46
N ILE A 353 6.25 11.16 -15.50
CA ILE A 353 5.56 12.44 -15.76
C ILE A 353 6.55 13.52 -16.18
N LEU A 354 7.68 13.64 -15.48
CA LEU A 354 8.69 14.67 -15.71
C LEU A 354 9.74 14.26 -16.77
N GLY A 355 9.84 12.96 -17.09
CA GLY A 355 10.78 12.44 -18.08
C GLY A 355 12.24 12.39 -17.58
N ILE A 356 12.44 12.32 -16.27
CA ILE A 356 13.73 12.38 -15.59
C ILE A 356 13.87 11.12 -14.74
N THR A 357 15.05 10.50 -14.70
CA THR A 357 15.25 9.31 -13.88
C THR A 357 15.48 9.68 -12.41
N ALA A 358 15.07 8.83 -11.49
CA ALA A 358 15.31 9.00 -10.06
C ALA A 358 16.81 9.03 -9.75
N ALA A 359 17.64 8.34 -10.54
CA ALA A 359 19.10 8.39 -10.38
C ALA A 359 19.68 9.78 -10.67
N ASP A 360 19.10 10.50 -11.62
CA ASP A 360 19.52 11.86 -11.98
C ASP A 360 18.92 12.93 -11.06
N ALA A 361 17.77 12.65 -10.44
CA ALA A 361 17.07 13.59 -9.56
C ALA A 361 17.45 13.44 -8.09
N LEU A 362 17.62 12.22 -7.57
CA LEU A 362 17.85 11.98 -6.14
C LEU A 362 19.19 12.53 -5.67
N ASN A 363 19.17 13.16 -4.49
CA ASN A 363 20.32 13.84 -3.87
C ASN A 363 20.95 14.93 -4.75
N GLN A 364 20.21 15.44 -5.74
CA GLN A 364 20.57 16.62 -6.51
C GLN A 364 19.73 17.82 -6.06
N PRO A 365 20.17 19.06 -6.35
CA PRO A 365 19.33 20.23 -6.20
C PRO A 365 18.02 20.10 -7.00
N ILE A 366 16.94 20.69 -6.51
CA ILE A 366 15.61 20.57 -7.13
C ILE A 366 15.55 21.01 -8.60
N GLU A 367 16.52 21.83 -9.07
CA GLU A 367 16.68 22.18 -10.49
C GLU A 367 16.81 20.96 -11.41
N ALA A 368 17.38 19.86 -10.89
CA ALA A 368 17.50 18.60 -11.62
C ALA A 368 16.14 17.98 -11.96
N ALA A 369 15.08 18.27 -11.18
CA ALA A 369 13.71 17.82 -11.44
C ALA A 369 12.91 18.79 -12.34
N GLY A 370 13.49 19.94 -12.73
CA GLY A 370 12.89 20.94 -13.61
C GLY A 370 12.82 22.33 -12.98
N SER A 371 13.19 23.35 -13.74
CA SER A 371 13.30 24.75 -13.28
C SER A 371 11.99 25.34 -12.74
N ARG A 372 10.85 24.98 -13.33
CA ARG A 372 9.54 25.49 -12.91
C ARG A 372 9.07 24.85 -11.59
N LEU A 373 9.27 23.53 -11.46
CA LEU A 373 9.00 22.80 -10.22
C LEU A 373 9.90 23.29 -9.07
N ALA A 374 11.19 23.54 -9.37
CA ALA A 374 12.15 24.12 -8.45
C ALA A 374 11.69 25.48 -7.90
N THR A 375 11.15 26.34 -8.77
CA THR A 375 10.63 27.65 -8.35
C THR A 375 9.51 27.49 -7.31
N PHE A 376 8.52 26.64 -7.59
CA PHE A 376 7.38 26.43 -6.68
C PHE A 376 7.78 25.81 -5.34
N LEU A 377 8.70 24.84 -5.35
CA LEU A 377 9.19 24.22 -4.11
C LEU A 377 10.02 25.19 -3.28
N ARG A 378 10.88 26.01 -3.90
CA ARG A 378 11.64 27.07 -3.20
C ARG A 378 10.71 28.12 -2.59
N GLU A 379 9.73 28.60 -3.34
CA GLU A 379 8.72 29.54 -2.81
C GLU A 379 7.95 28.91 -1.64
N THR A 380 7.67 27.61 -1.68
CA THR A 380 6.98 26.89 -0.59
C THR A 380 7.87 26.73 0.65
N LEU A 381 9.19 26.57 0.49
CA LEU A 381 10.15 26.52 1.60
C LEU A 381 10.26 27.89 2.30
N GLU A 382 10.24 28.97 1.52
CA GLU A 382 10.31 30.35 2.02
C GLU A 382 8.98 30.85 2.62
N SER A 383 7.85 30.37 2.10
CA SER A 383 6.50 30.76 2.54
C SER A 383 6.09 30.13 3.89
N GLN A 384 5.27 30.85 4.65
CA GLN A 384 4.54 30.31 5.81
C GLN A 384 3.12 29.82 5.46
N GLU A 385 2.63 30.13 4.25
CA GLU A 385 1.31 29.75 3.76
C GLU A 385 1.41 28.78 2.57
N ASN A 386 0.38 27.93 2.41
CA ASN A 386 0.30 26.99 1.30
C ASN A 386 0.05 27.75 -0.02
N LEU A 387 0.82 27.42 -1.06
CA LEU A 387 0.62 27.99 -2.38
C LEU A 387 -0.60 27.37 -3.07
N PRO A 388 -1.35 28.15 -3.88
CA PRO A 388 -2.43 27.60 -4.69
C PRO A 388 -1.88 26.67 -5.78
N ALA A 389 -2.68 25.68 -6.18
CA ALA A 389 -2.33 24.75 -7.24
C ALA A 389 -1.96 25.49 -8.53
N GLN A 390 -0.84 25.10 -9.15
CA GLN A 390 -0.34 25.70 -10.38
C GLN A 390 -0.56 24.77 -11.55
N HIS A 391 -1.06 25.31 -12.67
CA HIS A 391 -1.30 24.56 -13.90
C HIS A 391 -0.40 25.09 -15.02
N TRP A 392 0.35 24.21 -15.68
CA TRP A 392 1.08 24.56 -16.91
C TRP A 392 1.22 23.37 -17.85
N ILE A 393 1.59 23.64 -19.10
CA ILE A 393 2.04 22.62 -20.04
C ILE A 393 3.55 22.52 -19.97
N ASP A 394 4.05 21.37 -19.56
CA ASP A 394 5.48 21.15 -19.45
C ASP A 394 6.15 21.18 -20.83
N PRO A 395 7.17 22.04 -21.06
CA PRO A 395 7.76 22.20 -22.39
C PRO A 395 8.53 20.96 -22.87
N ASN A 396 9.05 20.15 -21.95
CA ASN A 396 9.87 18.98 -22.28
C ASN A 396 8.98 17.78 -22.67
N THR A 397 7.97 17.51 -21.86
CA THR A 397 7.10 16.34 -22.03
C THR A 397 5.81 16.66 -22.79
N ARG A 398 5.48 17.94 -22.99
CA ARG A 398 4.21 18.45 -23.55
C ARG A 398 2.97 17.96 -22.81
N ARG A 399 3.11 17.64 -21.53
CA ARG A 399 2.01 17.19 -20.67
C ARG A 399 1.37 18.35 -19.94
N SER A 400 0.07 18.22 -19.70
CA SER A 400 -0.71 19.15 -18.89
C SER A 400 -0.53 18.79 -17.42
N LEU A 401 0.18 19.62 -16.64
CA LEU A 401 0.56 19.32 -15.27
C LEU A 401 -0.09 20.27 -14.28
N VAL A 402 -0.70 19.71 -13.24
CA VAL A 402 -1.15 20.46 -12.06
C VAL A 402 -0.27 20.08 -10.88
N VAL A 403 0.32 21.07 -10.23
CA VAL A 403 1.21 20.85 -9.08
C VAL A 403 0.70 21.55 -7.85
N GLU A 404 0.63 20.78 -6.77
CA GLU A 404 0.39 21.26 -5.42
C GLU A 404 1.64 21.08 -4.59
N THR A 405 2.09 22.13 -3.94
CA THR A 405 3.24 22.09 -3.04
C THR A 405 2.81 22.31 -1.60
N ARG A 406 3.44 21.59 -0.68
CA ARG A 406 3.20 21.74 0.77
C ARG A 406 4.51 21.63 1.51
N ARG A 407 4.63 22.39 2.59
CA ARG A 407 5.77 22.28 3.49
C ARG A 407 5.66 21.02 4.35
N LEU A 408 6.77 20.30 4.49
CA LEU A 408 6.91 19.19 5.43
C LEU A 408 7.41 19.73 6.77
N VAL A 409 6.68 19.42 7.83
CA VAL A 409 7.03 19.77 9.22
C VAL A 409 6.83 18.56 10.13
N ASP A 410 7.78 18.29 11.01
CA ASP A 410 7.60 17.38 12.14
C ASP A 410 7.66 18.18 13.43
N LYS A 411 6.63 18.10 14.29
CA LYS A 411 6.59 18.76 15.61
C LYS A 411 7.14 20.21 15.66
N LYS A 412 6.88 21.00 14.61
CA LYS A 412 7.33 22.40 14.37
C LYS A 412 8.76 22.58 13.83
N THR A 413 9.57 21.53 13.73
CA THR A 413 10.79 21.57 12.92
C THR A 413 10.45 21.43 11.44
N PRO A 414 10.95 22.32 10.57
CA PRO A 414 10.87 22.09 9.14
C PRO A 414 11.62 20.80 8.80
N LEU A 415 11.14 20.11 7.78
CA LEU A 415 11.84 18.96 7.19
C LEU A 415 12.11 19.17 5.70
N GLY A 416 11.42 20.15 5.09
CA GLY A 416 11.55 20.51 3.68
C GLY A 416 10.19 20.77 3.04
N ALA A 417 10.02 20.41 1.77
CA ALA A 417 8.77 20.59 1.03
C ALA A 417 8.49 19.43 0.07
N VAL A 418 7.20 19.15 -0.18
CA VAL A 418 6.72 18.14 -1.11
C VAL A 418 5.88 18.78 -2.21
N ALA A 419 6.09 18.33 -3.44
CA ALA A 419 5.26 18.62 -4.60
C ALA A 419 4.52 17.34 -5.02
N VAL A 420 3.22 17.48 -5.24
CA VAL A 420 2.36 16.46 -5.83
C VAL A 420 2.01 16.92 -7.24
N VAL A 421 2.40 16.12 -8.23
CA VAL A 421 2.29 16.41 -9.66
C VAL A 421 1.22 15.52 -10.28
N HIS A 422 0.14 16.12 -10.74
CA HIS A 422 -0.95 15.47 -11.46
C HIS A 422 -0.79 15.67 -12.98
N ASP A 423 -0.86 14.57 -13.73
CA ASP A 423 -0.86 14.57 -15.20
C ASP A 423 -2.32 14.56 -15.67
N LEU A 424 -2.81 15.71 -16.17
CA LEU A 424 -4.16 15.90 -16.68
C LEU A 424 -4.24 15.80 -18.21
N THR A 425 -3.18 15.29 -18.86
CA THR A 425 -3.10 15.25 -20.32
C THR A 425 -4.24 14.43 -20.94
N ALA A 426 -4.61 13.31 -20.31
CA ALA A 426 -5.68 12.44 -20.81
C ALA A 426 -7.05 13.13 -20.69
N GLU A 427 -7.33 13.73 -19.55
CA GLU A 427 -8.55 14.46 -19.23
C GLU A 427 -8.74 15.67 -20.15
N ASP A 428 -7.71 16.48 -20.33
CA ASP A 428 -7.75 17.64 -21.23
C ASP A 428 -7.97 17.20 -22.69
N SER A 429 -7.31 16.12 -23.12
CA SER A 429 -7.49 15.58 -24.47
C SER A 429 -8.88 15.00 -24.70
N LEU A 430 -9.47 14.37 -23.68
CA LEU A 430 -10.82 13.83 -23.73
C LEU A 430 -11.83 14.96 -23.81
N ARG A 431 -11.65 16.00 -22.98
CA ARG A 431 -12.49 17.20 -22.97
C ARG A 431 -12.43 17.91 -24.32
N GLN A 432 -11.24 18.08 -24.90
CA GLN A 432 -11.10 18.64 -26.25
C GLN A 432 -11.81 17.80 -27.31
N LYS A 433 -11.71 16.46 -27.24
CA LYS A 433 -12.41 15.56 -28.17
C LYS A 433 -13.93 15.66 -28.02
N GLN A 434 -14.44 15.73 -26.78
CA GLN A 434 -15.86 15.93 -26.52
C GLN A 434 -16.33 17.28 -27.07
N ASP A 435 -15.58 18.35 -26.83
CA ASP A 435 -15.87 19.67 -27.40
C ASP A 435 -15.91 19.63 -28.94
N LEU A 436 -15.04 18.84 -29.58
CA LEU A 436 -15.05 18.67 -31.04
C LEU A 436 -16.27 17.87 -31.52
N VAL A 437 -16.69 16.83 -30.80
CA VAL A 437 -17.89 16.04 -31.12
C VAL A 437 -19.15 16.87 -30.96
N ASP A 438 -19.26 17.62 -29.87
CA ASP A 438 -20.39 18.53 -29.61
C ASP A 438 -20.46 19.61 -30.69
N ARG A 439 -19.31 20.15 -31.12
CA ARG A 439 -19.22 21.05 -32.27
C ARG A 439 -19.72 20.38 -33.55
N ALA A 440 -19.29 19.16 -33.84
CA ALA A 440 -19.65 18.45 -35.07
C ALA A 440 -21.16 18.12 -35.15
N ALA A 441 -21.75 17.68 -34.04
CA ALA A 441 -23.19 17.45 -33.94
C ALA A 441 -23.97 18.75 -34.20
N PHE A 442 -23.55 19.85 -33.57
CA PHE A 442 -24.13 21.17 -33.79
C PHE A 442 -24.01 21.64 -35.26
N TRP A 443 -22.87 21.43 -35.91
CA TRP A 443 -22.65 21.77 -37.32
C TRP A 443 -23.55 20.96 -38.26
N THR A 444 -23.79 19.70 -37.92
CA THR A 444 -24.65 18.80 -38.72
C THR A 444 -26.10 19.30 -38.70
N ASP A 445 -26.60 19.67 -37.53
CA ASP A 445 -27.94 20.25 -37.37
C ASP A 445 -28.06 21.61 -38.06
N LEU A 446 -27.03 22.46 -37.92
CA LEU A 446 -26.96 23.77 -38.57
C LEU A 446 -27.02 23.64 -40.11
N ALA A 447 -26.24 22.72 -40.69
CA ALA A 447 -26.16 22.53 -42.14
C ALA A 447 -27.48 22.02 -42.75
N ALA A 448 -28.19 21.13 -42.06
CA ALA A 448 -29.49 20.62 -42.49
C ALA A 448 -30.54 21.74 -42.50
N SER A 449 -30.63 22.54 -41.45
CA SER A 449 -31.56 23.68 -41.37
C SER A 449 -31.20 24.81 -42.35
N MET A 450 -29.91 25.11 -42.54
CA MET A 450 -29.43 26.09 -43.52
C MET A 450 -29.84 25.75 -44.96
N SER A 451 -29.75 24.48 -45.32
CA SER A 451 -30.12 24.02 -46.67
C SER A 451 -31.58 24.32 -46.99
N HIS A 452 -32.46 24.25 -45.99
CA HIS A 452 -33.86 24.62 -46.14
C HIS A 452 -34.06 26.15 -46.20
N GLU A 453 -33.38 26.92 -45.36
CA GLU A 453 -33.53 28.38 -45.35
C GLU A 453 -32.92 29.09 -46.56
N ILE A 454 -31.86 28.56 -47.17
CA ILE A 454 -31.28 29.08 -48.42
C ILE A 454 -32.16 28.70 -49.62
N ARG A 455 -32.77 27.50 -49.60
CA ARG A 455 -33.65 27.04 -50.68
C ARG A 455 -34.90 27.92 -50.82
N ASN A 456 -35.44 28.44 -49.73
CA ASN A 456 -36.66 29.26 -49.73
C ASN A 456 -36.55 30.57 -50.56
N PRO A 457 -35.62 31.50 -50.29
CA PRO A 457 -35.43 32.70 -51.10
C PRO A 457 -35.04 32.35 -52.53
N LEU A 458 -34.23 31.31 -52.76
CA LEU A 458 -33.88 30.85 -54.11
C LEU A 458 -35.09 30.37 -54.91
N VAL A 459 -36.03 29.64 -54.29
CA VAL A 459 -37.28 29.23 -54.94
C VAL A 459 -38.14 30.45 -55.25
N ALA A 460 -38.27 31.42 -54.33
CA ALA A 460 -39.01 32.64 -54.57
C ALA A 460 -38.43 33.44 -55.75
N ILE A 461 -37.12 33.71 -55.74
CA ILE A 461 -36.41 34.39 -56.83
C ILE A 461 -36.61 33.66 -58.15
N LYS A 462 -36.48 32.33 -58.15
CA LYS A 462 -36.67 31.50 -59.35
C LYS A 462 -38.10 31.60 -59.88
N THR A 463 -39.11 31.50 -59.03
CA THR A 463 -40.53 31.59 -59.43
C THR A 463 -40.84 32.95 -60.03
N PHE A 464 -40.42 34.04 -59.39
CA PHE A 464 -40.60 35.40 -59.91
C PHE A 464 -39.86 35.60 -61.24
N ALA A 465 -38.65 35.06 -61.38
CA ALA A 465 -37.89 35.13 -62.63
C ALA A 465 -38.53 34.31 -63.77
N GLN A 466 -39.15 33.17 -63.45
CA GLN A 466 -39.88 32.34 -64.43
C GLN A 466 -41.20 32.95 -64.89
N LEU A 467 -41.89 33.69 -64.01
CA LEU A 467 -43.14 34.37 -64.33
C LEU A 467 -42.94 35.71 -65.06
N LEU A 468 -41.71 36.25 -65.02
CA LEU A 468 -41.39 37.54 -65.64
C LEU A 468 -41.65 37.61 -67.15
N PRO A 469 -41.32 36.60 -67.99
CA PRO A 469 -41.64 36.62 -69.41
C PRO A 469 -43.16 36.59 -69.69
N GLU A 470 -43.94 35.87 -68.86
CA GLU A 470 -45.39 35.72 -69.04
C GLU A 470 -46.18 36.95 -68.55
N ARG A 471 -45.67 37.63 -67.52
CA ARG A 471 -46.30 38.82 -66.91
C ARG A 471 -45.50 40.09 -67.14
N PHE A 472 -44.69 40.14 -68.20
CA PHE A 472 -43.78 41.26 -68.43
C PHE A 472 -44.52 42.59 -68.56
N ASP A 473 -45.68 42.62 -69.21
CA ASP A 473 -46.45 43.84 -69.44
C ASP A 473 -47.23 44.33 -68.20
N ASP A 474 -47.34 43.51 -67.17
CA ASP A 474 -48.01 43.83 -65.91
C ASP A 474 -47.11 44.72 -65.02
N ALA A 475 -47.48 45.99 -64.89
CA ALA A 475 -46.71 46.98 -64.15
C ALA A 475 -46.61 46.69 -62.65
N ASP A 476 -47.67 46.14 -62.05
CA ASP A 476 -47.69 45.78 -60.63
C ASP A 476 -46.79 44.56 -60.39
N PHE A 477 -46.85 43.57 -61.28
CA PHE A 477 -45.96 42.41 -61.22
C PHE A 477 -44.48 42.81 -61.38
N ARG A 478 -44.13 43.71 -62.31
CA ARG A 478 -42.74 44.19 -62.46
C ARG A 478 -42.23 44.92 -61.22
N LYS A 479 -43.10 45.69 -60.55
CA LYS A 479 -42.76 46.38 -59.31
C LYS A 479 -42.52 45.37 -58.18
N ASP A 480 -43.45 44.43 -58.00
CA ASP A 480 -43.33 43.35 -57.01
C ASP A 480 -42.10 42.48 -57.29
N PHE A 481 -41.81 42.18 -58.55
CA PHE A 481 -40.60 41.45 -58.97
C PHE A 481 -39.34 42.16 -58.49
N ASN A 482 -39.19 43.46 -58.78
CA ASN A 482 -38.01 44.22 -58.37
C ASN A 482 -37.90 44.34 -56.84
N GLU A 483 -39.01 44.54 -56.12
CA GLU A 483 -38.99 44.67 -54.67
C GLU A 483 -38.71 43.34 -53.96
N ILE A 484 -39.37 42.26 -54.39
CA ILE A 484 -39.28 40.95 -53.73
C ILE A 484 -37.96 40.27 -54.05
N VAL A 485 -37.51 40.28 -55.31
CA VAL A 485 -36.24 39.63 -55.70
C VAL A 485 -35.06 40.29 -54.98
N VAL A 486 -35.01 41.63 -54.91
CA VAL A 486 -33.96 42.35 -54.19
C VAL A 486 -34.00 42.04 -52.69
N GLN A 487 -35.20 42.00 -52.08
CA GLN A 487 -35.35 41.65 -50.66
C GLN A 487 -34.88 40.23 -50.36
N GLU A 488 -35.16 39.25 -51.23
CA GLU A 488 -34.73 37.86 -51.02
C GLU A 488 -33.21 37.68 -51.29
N ILE A 489 -32.61 38.49 -52.17
CA ILE A 489 -31.14 38.54 -52.34
C ILE A 489 -30.47 39.14 -51.10
N ASP A 490 -30.96 40.27 -50.59
CA ASP A 490 -30.46 40.88 -49.36
C ASP A 490 -30.60 39.94 -48.15
N ARG A 491 -31.64 39.11 -48.15
CA ARG A 491 -31.84 38.08 -47.13
C ARG A 491 -30.81 36.97 -47.24
N LEU A 492 -30.52 36.48 -48.44
CA LEU A 492 -29.46 35.49 -48.68
C LEU A 492 -28.09 36.02 -48.22
N ASP A 493 -27.78 37.27 -48.53
CA ASP A 493 -26.48 37.87 -48.18
C ASP A 493 -26.29 38.00 -46.66
N LYS A 494 -27.38 38.34 -45.94
CA LYS A 494 -27.38 38.32 -44.47
C LYS A 494 -27.21 36.92 -43.89
N ILE A 495 -27.84 35.90 -44.48
CA ILE A 495 -27.67 34.49 -44.06
C ILE A 495 -26.20 34.10 -44.23
N ILE A 496 -25.60 34.37 -45.39
CA ILE A 496 -24.19 34.06 -45.68
C ILE A 496 -23.25 34.79 -44.72
N THR A 497 -23.48 36.08 -44.48
CA THR A 497 -22.67 36.88 -43.55
C THR A 497 -22.72 36.32 -42.12
N GLN A 498 -23.90 35.92 -41.65
CA GLN A 498 -24.05 35.32 -40.32
C GLN A 498 -23.37 33.95 -40.21
N ILE A 499 -23.43 33.13 -41.26
CA ILE A 499 -22.71 31.86 -41.33
C ILE A 499 -21.20 32.09 -41.27
N ASN A 500 -20.69 33.07 -42.01
CA ASN A 500 -19.26 33.31 -42.08
C ASN A 500 -18.70 33.83 -40.74
N ASN A 501 -19.45 34.71 -40.07
CA ASN A 501 -19.14 35.16 -38.71
C ASN A 501 -19.19 34.02 -37.68
N PHE A 502 -19.98 32.97 -37.95
CA PHE A 502 -20.10 31.80 -37.07
C PHE A 502 -19.05 30.72 -37.36
N ALA A 503 -18.66 30.54 -38.62
CA ALA A 503 -17.64 29.57 -39.05
C ALA A 503 -16.21 30.00 -38.70
N HIS A 504 -15.97 31.31 -38.64
CA HIS A 504 -14.69 31.89 -38.26
C HIS A 504 -14.87 32.79 -37.03
N PRO A 505 -15.12 32.22 -35.83
CA PRO A 505 -15.15 33.01 -34.62
C PRO A 505 -13.77 33.69 -34.46
N SER A 506 -13.77 35.01 -34.30
CA SER A 506 -12.55 35.77 -34.05
C SER A 506 -11.87 35.25 -32.78
N GLU A 507 -10.53 35.23 -32.75
CA GLU A 507 -9.80 34.88 -31.52
C GLU A 507 -10.27 35.78 -30.37
N LEU A 508 -10.86 35.18 -29.34
CA LEU A 508 -11.39 35.91 -28.18
C LEU A 508 -10.24 36.52 -27.39
N VAL A 509 -10.33 37.81 -27.09
CA VAL A 509 -9.34 38.52 -26.29
C VAL A 509 -9.83 38.61 -24.85
N MET A 510 -9.53 37.56 -24.08
CA MET A 510 -9.96 37.44 -22.68
C MET A 510 -9.22 38.42 -21.77
N LYS A 511 -9.96 39.36 -21.13
CA LYS A 511 -9.42 40.34 -20.18
C LYS A 511 -10.33 40.50 -18.96
N PRO A 512 -9.83 40.97 -17.81
CA PRO A 512 -10.70 41.34 -16.69
C PRO A 512 -11.57 42.54 -17.08
N ILE A 513 -12.88 42.32 -17.20
CA ILE A 513 -13.84 43.34 -17.62
C ILE A 513 -14.89 43.63 -16.54
N ASP A 514 -15.40 44.85 -16.56
CA ASP A 514 -16.57 45.26 -15.80
C ASP A 514 -17.83 45.02 -16.63
N VAL A 515 -18.65 44.03 -16.24
CA VAL A 515 -19.88 43.64 -16.94
C VAL A 515 -20.84 44.81 -17.15
N ARG A 516 -20.82 45.82 -16.27
CA ARG A 516 -21.68 47.02 -16.41
C ARG A 516 -21.37 47.79 -17.68
N SER A 517 -20.10 47.87 -18.06
CA SER A 517 -19.66 48.57 -19.27
C SER A 517 -20.20 47.89 -20.53
N SER A 518 -20.07 46.57 -20.62
CA SER A 518 -20.60 45.75 -21.71
C SER A 518 -22.12 45.84 -21.80
N VAL A 519 -22.82 45.79 -20.65
CA VAL A 519 -24.29 45.94 -20.60
C VAL A 519 -24.73 47.32 -21.10
N LYS A 520 -24.07 48.41 -20.69
CA LYS A 520 -24.42 49.76 -21.16
C LYS A 520 -24.23 49.91 -22.67
N LYS A 521 -23.08 49.48 -23.19
CA LYS A 521 -22.79 49.48 -24.64
C LYS A 521 -23.80 48.61 -25.41
N ALA A 522 -24.21 47.48 -24.85
CA ALA A 522 -25.20 46.60 -25.45
C ALA A 522 -26.57 47.27 -25.60
N ILE A 523 -27.00 48.06 -24.61
CA ILE A 523 -28.25 48.82 -24.68
C ILE A 523 -28.20 49.85 -25.82
N GLU A 524 -27.09 50.58 -25.97
CA GLU A 524 -26.90 51.56 -27.05
C GLU A 524 -26.92 50.90 -28.44
N LEU A 525 -26.21 49.77 -28.57
CA LEU A 525 -26.17 48.98 -29.79
C LEU A 525 -27.55 48.43 -30.15
N ALA A 526 -28.27 47.90 -29.17
CA ALA A 526 -29.62 47.39 -29.36
C ALA A 526 -30.59 48.52 -29.74
N ARG A 527 -30.50 49.70 -29.12
CA ARG A 527 -31.32 50.88 -29.48
C ARG A 527 -31.12 51.29 -30.94
N THR A 528 -29.89 51.19 -31.44
CA THR A 528 -29.58 51.47 -32.85
C THR A 528 -30.24 50.46 -33.80
N ARG A 529 -30.24 49.17 -33.43
CA ARG A 529 -30.92 48.09 -34.18
C ARG A 529 -32.44 48.22 -34.15
N MET A 530 -32.99 48.78 -33.07
CA MET A 530 -34.43 48.93 -32.81
C MET A 530 -35.12 50.14 -33.47
N LYS A 531 -34.41 51.02 -34.19
CA LYS A 531 -34.92 52.31 -34.73
C LYS A 531 -36.25 52.25 -35.54
N LYS A 532 -36.81 51.07 -35.82
CA LYS A 532 -38.11 50.85 -36.49
C LYS A 532 -39.29 50.52 -35.56
N ASN A 533 -39.08 50.18 -34.27
CA ASN A 533 -40.12 49.59 -33.40
C ASN A 533 -40.39 50.40 -32.12
N GLY A 534 -40.94 51.61 -32.23
CA GLY A 534 -41.51 52.37 -31.10
C GLY A 534 -40.55 52.66 -29.92
N VAL A 535 -41.06 53.34 -28.89
CA VAL A 535 -40.28 53.66 -27.67
C VAL A 535 -40.50 52.56 -26.63
N VAL A 536 -39.50 51.68 -26.45
CA VAL A 536 -39.48 50.66 -25.39
C VAL A 536 -38.81 51.25 -24.14
N SER A 537 -39.46 51.09 -22.98
CA SER A 537 -38.85 51.48 -21.69
C SER A 537 -37.85 50.41 -21.23
N ILE A 538 -36.62 50.83 -20.91
CA ILE A 538 -35.55 49.95 -20.44
C ILE A 538 -35.09 50.45 -19.07
N ASP A 539 -35.38 49.68 -18.02
CA ASP A 539 -34.90 49.96 -16.66
C ASP A 539 -33.66 49.11 -16.36
N THR A 540 -32.66 49.72 -15.75
CA THR A 540 -31.38 49.07 -15.42
C THR A 540 -31.07 49.13 -13.94
N THR A 541 -30.77 47.98 -13.34
CA THR A 541 -30.32 47.84 -11.96
C THR A 541 -28.94 47.18 -11.94
N LEU A 542 -27.90 48.00 -11.89
CA LEU A 542 -26.50 47.57 -11.96
C LEU A 542 -25.74 48.07 -10.72
N PRO A 543 -25.59 47.24 -9.67
CA PRO A 543 -24.83 47.60 -8.46
C PRO A 543 -23.38 47.98 -8.78
N ASN A 544 -22.77 48.85 -7.97
CA ASN A 544 -21.38 49.29 -8.16
C ASN A 544 -20.35 48.27 -7.66
N ASP A 545 -20.76 47.30 -6.87
CA ASP A 545 -19.94 46.30 -6.18
C ASP A 545 -19.88 44.93 -6.89
N LEU A 546 -20.04 44.93 -8.22
CA LEU A 546 -19.94 43.69 -9.01
C LEU A 546 -18.47 43.29 -9.21
N PRO A 547 -18.12 42.00 -9.02
CA PRO A 547 -16.77 41.51 -9.30
C PRO A 547 -16.47 41.57 -10.80
N LYS A 548 -15.19 41.75 -11.14
CA LYS A 548 -14.73 41.66 -12.54
C LYS A 548 -14.83 40.21 -13.02
N VAL A 549 -15.21 40.04 -14.28
CA VAL A 549 -15.25 38.72 -14.96
C VAL A 549 -14.13 38.67 -16.00
N LEU A 550 -13.61 37.48 -16.28
CA LEU A 550 -12.66 37.28 -17.36
C LEU A 550 -13.43 37.08 -18.67
N GLY A 551 -13.30 37.99 -19.64
CA GLY A 551 -14.05 37.91 -20.89
C GLY A 551 -13.61 38.86 -21.99
N ASP A 552 -14.10 38.59 -23.20
CA ASP A 552 -14.01 39.49 -24.35
C ASP A 552 -15.17 40.48 -24.30
N GLU A 553 -14.84 41.77 -24.13
CA GLU A 553 -15.82 42.84 -23.98
C GLU A 553 -16.72 42.98 -25.22
N ILE A 554 -16.17 42.78 -26.43
CA ILE A 554 -16.89 42.97 -27.69
C ILE A 554 -17.90 41.83 -27.86
N ALA A 555 -17.45 40.59 -27.65
CA ALA A 555 -18.31 39.41 -27.78
C ALA A 555 -19.47 39.44 -26.76
N LEU A 556 -19.20 39.77 -25.50
CA LEU A 556 -20.22 39.88 -24.47
C LEU A 556 -21.20 41.04 -24.72
N THR A 557 -20.71 42.18 -25.21
CA THR A 557 -21.55 43.32 -25.61
C THR A 557 -22.54 42.91 -26.70
N GLU A 558 -22.07 42.16 -27.71
CA GLU A 558 -22.90 41.67 -28.80
C GLU A 558 -23.95 40.64 -28.31
N ALA A 559 -23.55 39.72 -27.42
CA ALA A 559 -24.47 38.76 -26.82
C ALA A 559 -25.59 39.44 -26.01
N PHE A 560 -25.25 40.42 -25.16
CA PHE A 560 -26.25 41.19 -24.43
C PHE A 560 -27.14 42.01 -25.38
N ALA A 561 -26.59 42.58 -26.45
CA ALA A 561 -27.37 43.33 -27.44
C ALA A 561 -28.38 42.43 -28.16
N HIS A 562 -28.01 41.18 -28.46
CA HIS A 562 -28.93 40.18 -29.00
C HIS A 562 -30.08 39.84 -28.05
N LEU A 563 -29.81 39.72 -26.74
CA LEU A 563 -30.87 39.50 -25.76
C LEU A 563 -31.81 40.70 -25.64
N VAL A 564 -31.27 41.92 -25.59
CA VAL A 564 -32.08 43.15 -25.50
C VAL A 564 -32.93 43.35 -26.76
N ALA A 565 -32.37 43.10 -27.94
CA ALA A 565 -33.14 43.14 -29.20
C ALA A 565 -34.25 42.09 -29.24
N ASN A 566 -33.96 40.85 -28.81
CA ASN A 566 -34.97 39.79 -28.72
C ASN A 566 -36.10 40.15 -27.74
N ALA A 567 -35.77 40.69 -26.57
CA ALA A 567 -36.71 41.17 -25.57
C ALA A 567 -37.60 42.29 -26.13
N ALA A 568 -37.02 43.31 -26.77
CA ALA A 568 -37.77 44.41 -27.38
C ALA A 568 -38.74 43.93 -28.45
N GLU A 569 -38.30 43.03 -29.32
CA GLU A 569 -39.17 42.43 -30.33
C GLU A 569 -40.33 41.64 -29.69
N ALA A 570 -40.09 40.91 -28.61
CA ALA A 570 -41.12 40.16 -27.89
C ALA A 570 -42.19 41.06 -27.24
N THR A 571 -41.84 42.31 -26.92
CA THR A 571 -42.77 43.33 -26.40
C THR A 571 -43.55 44.10 -27.46
N SER A 572 -43.28 43.85 -28.76
CA SER A 572 -43.96 44.54 -29.86
C SER A 572 -45.48 44.34 -29.80
N GLY A 573 -46.26 45.43 -29.83
CA GLY A 573 -47.72 45.40 -29.73
C GLY A 573 -48.30 45.46 -28.31
N ARG A 574 -47.46 45.51 -27.27
CA ARG A 574 -47.92 45.80 -25.89
C ARG A 574 -48.20 47.30 -25.72
N THR A 575 -49.18 47.65 -24.88
CA THR A 575 -49.53 49.04 -24.55
C THR A 575 -48.45 49.77 -23.74
N LYS A 576 -47.65 49.03 -22.96
CA LYS A 576 -46.50 49.53 -22.20
C LYS A 576 -45.32 48.54 -22.30
N PRO A 577 -44.53 48.58 -23.38
CA PRO A 577 -43.40 47.68 -23.56
C PRO A 577 -42.30 48.01 -22.54
N HIS A 578 -41.89 47.00 -21.79
CA HIS A 578 -40.98 47.16 -20.66
C HIS A 578 -39.93 46.05 -20.63
N ILE A 579 -38.67 46.45 -20.50
CA ILE A 579 -37.52 45.56 -20.33
C ILE A 579 -36.80 45.96 -19.05
N THR A 580 -36.49 44.98 -18.20
CA THR A 580 -35.65 45.15 -17.02
C THR A 580 -34.32 44.44 -17.25
N LEU A 581 -33.22 45.16 -17.14
CA LEU A 581 -31.87 44.60 -17.06
C LEU A 581 -31.35 44.70 -15.63
N ALA A 582 -30.99 43.58 -15.03
CA ALA A 582 -30.43 43.55 -13.69
C ALA A 582 -29.12 42.76 -13.68
N ALA A 583 -28.14 43.21 -12.88
CA ALA A 583 -26.97 42.41 -12.57
C ALA A 583 -26.86 42.20 -11.06
N LYS A 584 -26.49 40.99 -10.64
CA LYS A 584 -26.32 40.63 -9.23
C LYS A 584 -25.06 39.79 -9.05
N GLN A 585 -24.35 40.01 -7.95
CA GLN A 585 -23.23 39.16 -7.54
C GLN A 585 -23.75 37.83 -6.98
N ILE A 586 -23.10 36.73 -7.36
CA ILE A 586 -23.24 35.42 -6.69
C ILE A 586 -22.11 35.28 -5.67
N ARG A 587 -22.45 34.85 -4.45
CA ARG A 587 -21.48 34.52 -3.41
C ARG A 587 -21.59 33.04 -3.05
N GLU A 588 -20.46 32.36 -2.94
CA GLU A 588 -20.35 31.07 -2.27
C GLU A 588 -19.55 31.30 -0.98
N GLY A 589 -20.25 31.31 0.16
CA GLY A 589 -19.65 31.69 1.45
C GLY A 589 -19.15 33.14 1.45
N LYS A 590 -17.84 33.34 1.70
CA LYS A 590 -17.19 34.66 1.73
C LYS A 590 -16.61 35.11 0.38
N HIS A 591 -16.60 34.25 -0.64
CA HIS A 591 -15.98 34.56 -1.94
C HIS A 591 -17.02 34.88 -3.00
N ALA A 592 -16.68 35.85 -3.86
CA ALA A 592 -17.48 36.17 -5.03
C ALA A 592 -17.32 35.04 -6.07
N SER A 593 -18.38 34.27 -6.29
CA SER A 593 -18.36 33.12 -7.22
C SER A 593 -18.67 33.58 -8.66
N GLY A 594 -19.41 34.67 -8.85
CA GLY A 594 -19.69 35.21 -10.19
C GLY A 594 -20.66 36.39 -10.25
N VAL A 595 -21.12 36.69 -11.46
CA VAL A 595 -22.13 37.71 -11.77
C VAL A 595 -23.26 37.06 -12.57
N ILE A 596 -24.51 37.32 -12.16
CA ILE A 596 -25.70 37.02 -12.97
C ILE A 596 -26.18 38.30 -13.62
N VAL A 597 -26.33 38.29 -14.93
CA VAL A 597 -27.01 39.32 -15.72
C VAL A 597 -28.35 38.76 -16.19
N THR A 598 -29.44 39.42 -15.81
CA THR A 598 -30.80 39.03 -16.19
C THR A 598 -31.41 40.08 -17.11
N VAL A 599 -31.95 39.62 -18.24
CA VAL A 599 -32.76 40.41 -19.18
C VAL A 599 -34.18 39.90 -19.09
N LYS A 600 -35.11 40.72 -18.58
CA LYS A 600 -36.52 40.38 -18.43
C LYS A 600 -37.39 41.30 -19.29
N ASP A 601 -38.35 40.74 -20.01
CA ASP A 601 -39.37 41.48 -20.75
C ASP A 601 -40.78 41.16 -20.27
N ASN A 602 -41.74 42.01 -20.65
CA ASN A 602 -43.18 41.79 -20.45
C ASN A 602 -43.91 41.39 -21.75
N GLY A 603 -43.20 40.69 -22.64
CA GLY A 603 -43.65 40.28 -23.95
C GLY A 603 -44.64 39.11 -23.93
N LYS A 604 -44.84 38.48 -25.10
CA LYS A 604 -45.79 37.36 -25.27
C LYS A 604 -45.32 36.02 -24.68
N GLY A 605 -44.09 35.95 -24.17
CA GLY A 605 -43.50 34.72 -23.66
C GLY A 605 -43.15 33.69 -24.74
N ILE A 606 -42.66 32.53 -24.28
CA ILE A 606 -42.30 31.36 -25.09
C ILE A 606 -43.14 30.17 -24.62
N SER A 607 -43.70 29.38 -25.54
CA SER A 607 -44.47 28.17 -25.20
C SER A 607 -43.55 27.06 -24.66
N ALA A 608 -44.11 26.16 -23.85
CA ALA A 608 -43.35 25.06 -23.24
C ALA A 608 -42.63 24.19 -24.29
N ASP A 609 -43.29 23.89 -25.41
CA ASP A 609 -42.75 23.06 -26.50
C ASP A 609 -41.55 23.70 -27.21
N LEU A 610 -41.48 25.03 -27.22
CA LEU A 610 -40.36 25.77 -27.80
C LEU A 610 -39.21 25.93 -26.81
N LYS A 611 -39.48 25.97 -25.50
CA LYS A 611 -38.49 26.26 -24.44
C LYS A 611 -37.26 25.35 -24.51
N GLU A 612 -37.44 24.07 -24.84
CA GLU A 612 -36.33 23.10 -24.97
C GLU A 612 -35.50 23.28 -26.25
N LYS A 613 -36.07 23.90 -27.29
CA LYS A 613 -35.48 24.01 -28.63
C LYS A 613 -35.01 25.42 -28.98
N ILE A 614 -35.26 26.44 -28.15
CA ILE A 614 -34.95 27.84 -28.49
C ILE A 614 -33.46 28.14 -28.70
N PHE A 615 -32.59 27.30 -28.15
CA PHE A 615 -31.15 27.42 -28.30
C PHE A 615 -30.62 26.64 -29.50
N SER A 616 -31.50 25.90 -30.20
CA SER A 616 -31.20 25.28 -31.48
C SER A 616 -31.20 26.34 -32.58
N PRO A 617 -30.26 26.28 -33.54
CA PRO A 617 -30.23 27.17 -34.69
C PRO A 617 -31.55 27.23 -35.44
N PHE A 618 -31.90 28.41 -35.96
CA PHE A 618 -33.12 28.66 -36.75
C PHE A 618 -34.45 28.41 -36.02
N CYS A 619 -34.42 28.11 -34.72
CA CYS A 619 -35.62 28.02 -33.91
C CYS A 619 -36.22 29.43 -33.72
N THR A 620 -37.24 29.76 -34.51
CA THR A 620 -37.91 31.05 -34.43
C THR A 620 -39.40 30.94 -34.65
N THR A 621 -40.17 31.76 -33.94
CA THR A 621 -41.61 31.95 -34.17
C THR A 621 -41.90 33.20 -35.01
N LYS A 622 -40.86 33.80 -35.62
CA LYS A 622 -40.90 35.09 -36.30
C LYS A 622 -40.86 34.91 -37.82
N ALA A 623 -41.68 35.66 -38.56
CA ALA A 623 -41.74 35.59 -40.03
C ALA A 623 -40.48 36.15 -40.75
N ARG A 624 -39.67 36.98 -40.09
CA ARG A 624 -38.47 37.64 -40.65
C ARG A 624 -37.18 37.44 -39.82
N GLY A 625 -37.22 36.63 -38.76
CA GLY A 625 -36.04 36.36 -37.93
C GLY A 625 -35.32 35.11 -38.41
N MET A 626 -33.98 35.10 -38.39
CA MET A 626 -33.18 33.91 -38.76
C MET A 626 -33.00 32.90 -37.62
N GLY A 627 -33.50 33.18 -36.41
CA GLY A 627 -33.41 32.24 -35.27
C GLY A 627 -31.98 31.94 -34.78
N LEU A 628 -30.96 32.68 -35.21
CA LEU A 628 -29.55 32.46 -34.81
C LEU A 628 -29.12 33.24 -33.56
N GLY A 629 -29.90 34.22 -33.11
CA GLY A 629 -29.50 35.12 -32.01
C GLY A 629 -29.25 34.41 -30.66
N LEU A 630 -30.17 33.54 -30.22
CA LEU A 630 -30.03 32.79 -28.96
C LEU A 630 -28.93 31.72 -28.98
N PRO A 631 -28.76 30.95 -30.08
CA PRO A 631 -27.59 30.09 -30.26
C PRO A 631 -26.26 30.83 -30.13
N ILE A 632 -26.13 32.02 -30.74
CA ILE A 632 -24.91 32.86 -30.65
C ILE A 632 -24.67 33.29 -29.19
N VAL A 633 -25.72 33.68 -28.47
CA VAL A 633 -25.61 34.03 -27.05
C VAL A 633 -25.14 32.82 -26.25
N LYS A 634 -25.77 31.65 -26.41
CA LYS A 634 -25.39 30.44 -25.68
C LYS A 634 -23.93 30.06 -25.94
N ARG A 635 -23.47 30.16 -27.19
CA ARG A 635 -22.07 29.89 -27.56
C ARG A 635 -21.11 30.88 -26.92
N THR A 636 -21.40 32.18 -27.06
CA THR A 636 -20.57 33.23 -26.48
C THR A 636 -20.42 33.04 -24.98
N ILE A 637 -21.51 32.76 -24.26
CA ILE A 637 -21.46 32.55 -22.82
C ILE A 637 -20.72 31.26 -22.45
N PHE A 638 -20.87 30.19 -23.22
CA PHE A 638 -20.11 28.96 -23.03
C PHE A 638 -18.60 29.17 -23.20
N ASP A 639 -18.19 29.90 -24.24
CA ASP A 639 -16.78 30.25 -24.49
C ASP A 639 -16.18 31.14 -23.38
N HIS A 640 -17.03 31.74 -22.55
CA HIS A 640 -16.67 32.52 -21.35
C HIS A 640 -16.86 31.72 -20.04
N ASN A 641 -16.97 30.39 -20.12
CA ASN A 641 -17.19 29.48 -18.98
C ASN A 641 -18.46 29.78 -18.17
N GLY A 642 -19.42 30.48 -18.79
CA GLY A 642 -20.68 30.87 -18.18
C GLY A 642 -21.81 29.88 -18.45
N ARG A 643 -22.99 30.22 -17.94
CA ARG A 643 -24.23 29.47 -18.17
C ARG A 643 -25.36 30.40 -18.57
N VAL A 644 -26.26 29.93 -19.44
CA VAL A 644 -27.47 30.64 -19.84
C VAL A 644 -28.68 29.85 -19.39
N ASP A 645 -29.60 30.50 -18.71
CA ASP A 645 -30.89 29.95 -18.30
C ASP A 645 -32.01 30.85 -18.84
N ILE A 646 -33.16 30.25 -19.10
CA ILE A 646 -34.35 30.95 -19.57
C ILE A 646 -35.58 30.49 -18.81
N ASP A 647 -36.30 31.47 -18.28
CA ASP A 647 -37.63 31.27 -17.75
C ASP A 647 -38.64 32.11 -18.52
N SER A 648 -39.78 31.52 -18.85
CA SER A 648 -40.79 32.22 -19.64
C SER A 648 -42.19 31.74 -19.32
N ASN A 649 -43.11 32.71 -19.31
CA ASN A 649 -44.54 32.53 -19.11
C ASN A 649 -45.30 33.50 -20.04
N PRO A 650 -46.63 33.41 -20.14
CA PRO A 650 -47.41 34.31 -21.00
C PRO A 650 -47.33 35.82 -20.62
N SER A 651 -46.79 36.15 -19.45
CA SER A 651 -46.57 37.53 -19.02
C SER A 651 -45.16 38.05 -19.29
N GLY A 652 -44.25 37.23 -19.84
CA GLY A 652 -42.92 37.66 -20.27
C GLY A 652 -41.86 36.55 -20.33
N THR A 653 -40.65 36.95 -20.71
CA THR A 653 -39.47 36.08 -20.73
C THR A 653 -38.36 36.69 -19.88
N SER A 654 -37.59 35.84 -19.20
CA SER A 654 -36.45 36.19 -18.37
C SER A 654 -35.26 35.32 -18.76
N VAL A 655 -34.24 35.91 -19.37
CA VAL A 655 -32.99 35.24 -19.72
C VAL A 655 -31.94 35.62 -18.70
N SER A 656 -31.30 34.65 -18.06
CA SER A 656 -30.25 34.86 -17.06
C SER A 656 -28.93 34.28 -17.56
N ILE A 657 -27.89 35.11 -17.57
CA ILE A 657 -26.52 34.75 -17.92
C ILE A 657 -25.68 34.77 -16.63
N MET A 658 -25.06 33.65 -16.28
CA MET A 658 -24.08 33.56 -15.22
C MET A 658 -22.67 33.58 -15.82
N LEU A 659 -21.80 34.46 -15.32
CA LEU A 659 -20.39 34.53 -15.65
C LEU A 659 -19.54 34.34 -14.37
N PRO A 660 -18.50 33.50 -14.40
CA PRO A 660 -17.64 33.29 -13.24
C PRO A 660 -16.81 34.54 -12.93
N ALA A 661 -16.59 34.79 -11.64
CA ALA A 661 -15.70 35.87 -11.20
C ALA A 661 -14.25 35.53 -11.55
N ASN A 662 -13.43 36.54 -11.81
CA ASN A 662 -12.00 36.34 -12.00
C ASN A 662 -11.37 35.81 -10.68
N PRO A 663 -10.76 34.61 -10.65
CA PRO A 663 -10.17 34.05 -9.43
C PRO A 663 -9.07 34.93 -8.81
N ASN A 664 -8.46 35.83 -9.61
CA ASN A 664 -7.38 36.71 -9.16
C ASN A 664 -7.83 38.17 -8.90
N GLY A 665 -9.14 38.45 -8.86
CA GLY A 665 -9.67 39.81 -8.75
C GLY A 665 -10.40 40.06 -7.43
N HIS A 666 -9.66 40.49 -6.41
CA HIS A 666 -10.22 41.29 -5.31
C HIS A 666 -10.34 42.77 -5.71
#